data_AF-A0A1G2BUY3-F1
#
_entry.id   AF-A0A1G2BUY3-F1
#
_cell.length_a   1.000
_cell.length_b   1.000
_cell.length_c   1.000
_cell.angle_alpha   90.00
_cell.angle_beta   90.00
_cell.angle_gamma   90.00
#
_symmetry.space_group_name_H-M   'P 1'
#
loop_
_entity.id
_entity.type
_entity.pdbx_description
1 polymer ?
#
loop_
_entity_poly.entity_id
_entity_poly.type
_entity_poly.pdbx_seq_one_letter_code
_entity_poly.pdbx_strand_id
1 'polypeptide(L)'
;MQSGEQCDLTNLNGKTCATAGLGFTGGTLLCSVGSCTFDISKCTGYIPPPGTATCNNGLLESGEECDLQNVGGKRCTDFPNFSGGTLGCSSNCTLDKRGCTVITAIPTAGQSCGNGIVEGNEFCDGSAIAAYLPKDCSILGNFTGTLSCGKNCAHLDPISCTTPSGEPYYRCGNGKLENNEECDGTNLNNARCNSFKGFSGGTLSCTSSCTFDRSACVVFNPAGTVPSNTPSSDTKVTSPGTITQPPAVTIQEEQKLQAGLEQQPSLDDPTYTADVARYCATFGVTDSSQCSALVSNEIDIECKNAGIKTRQQCEIFLHKPYVDDTCVSEDIAAGETCQSTIYDRYKDELYCGGLDADACKTIATKRFLGQVVSGVQKNRDFNIAMSEKIGPSTTVGDIVTIIRESKLPDETFPVLTDASRRIMVRSSDRTIDVSSKVVTDITSPYVIFFDDDGDDIPNDLEREYGTDPNNSDSDGDGYDDKTEIENGFDPTRTGGPPTGRELTGIEQALIDNVPVEQPLTKGEVDPEFTVEKIDTVTEEDEITYTISGKGAPHTLLTVYLYSEMPLVLAVRTDEFGNWVYTLDSDLVDGKHVAYVSVLDDEGRITKKSEPLSFFIRRAQAVTATSFLLDEAIVTPPTTSFLTYYAVGGISIAFIGFALFLFYLLRKNRHVGQ
;
A
#
# COMPACT_ATOMS: atom_id res chain seq x y z
N MET A 1 -33.87 -19.69 37.37
CA MET A 1 -34.76 -18.99 36.44
C MET A 1 -36.01 -18.50 37.16
N GLN A 2 -36.01 -17.22 37.51
CA GLN A 2 -37.15 -16.46 38.03
C GLN A 2 -37.83 -15.66 36.90
N SER A 3 -39.00 -15.08 37.17
CA SER A 3 -39.77 -14.30 36.17
C SER A 3 -39.00 -13.05 35.74
N GLY A 4 -38.53 -13.01 34.49
CA GLY A 4 -37.82 -11.88 33.89
C GLY A 4 -36.36 -12.16 33.50
N GLU A 5 -35.80 -13.30 33.89
CA GLU A 5 -34.43 -13.72 33.53
C GLU A 5 -34.40 -14.40 32.15
N GLN A 6 -33.38 -14.11 31.33
CA GLN A 6 -33.20 -14.75 30.02
C GLN A 6 -32.46 -16.10 30.15
N CYS A 7 -31.56 -16.23 31.12
CA CYS A 7 -30.80 -17.43 31.44
C CYS A 7 -30.41 -17.43 32.93
N ASP A 8 -29.94 -18.57 33.45
CA ASP A 8 -29.46 -18.71 34.83
C ASP A 8 -28.27 -19.70 34.88
N LEU A 9 -27.08 -19.19 35.13
CA LEU A 9 -25.81 -19.95 35.10
C LEU A 9 -25.64 -20.72 33.77
N THR A 10 -25.57 -22.05 33.82
CA THR A 10 -25.46 -22.91 32.62
C THR A 10 -26.80 -23.21 31.96
N ASN A 11 -27.91 -22.78 32.57
CA ASN A 11 -29.25 -22.97 32.02
C ASN A 11 -29.62 -21.83 31.07
N LEU A 12 -29.44 -22.08 29.76
CA LEU A 12 -29.74 -21.16 28.67
C LEU A 12 -31.19 -21.29 28.15
N ASN A 13 -32.07 -22.00 28.86
CA ASN A 13 -33.47 -22.24 28.47
C ASN A 13 -33.60 -22.89 27.06
N GLY A 14 -32.66 -23.77 26.70
CA GLY A 14 -32.60 -24.43 25.39
C GLY A 14 -32.31 -23.48 24.22
N LYS A 15 -31.87 -22.25 24.49
CA LYS A 15 -31.48 -21.27 23.48
C LYS A 15 -30.01 -21.42 23.12
N THR A 16 -29.73 -21.16 21.85
CA THR A 16 -28.40 -21.03 21.25
C THR A 16 -28.31 -19.66 20.60
N CYS A 17 -27.14 -19.23 20.14
CA CYS A 17 -26.99 -18.00 19.38
C CYS A 17 -27.98 -17.95 18.19
N ALA A 18 -28.21 -19.09 17.53
CA ALA A 18 -29.16 -19.24 16.43
C ALA A 18 -30.64 -19.18 16.82
N THR A 19 -30.99 -19.50 18.07
CA THR A 19 -32.39 -19.67 18.50
C THR A 19 -32.85 -18.68 19.57
N ALA A 20 -31.94 -17.82 20.04
CA ALA A 20 -32.22 -16.75 21.00
C ALA A 20 -32.99 -15.55 20.39
N GLY A 21 -33.15 -15.49 19.06
CA GLY A 21 -33.85 -14.39 18.39
C GLY A 21 -33.03 -13.10 18.29
N LEU A 22 -31.70 -13.23 18.35
CA LEU A 22 -30.73 -12.13 18.39
C LEU A 22 -29.95 -11.98 17.08
N GLY A 23 -30.40 -12.61 15.99
CA GLY A 23 -29.80 -12.47 14.65
C GLY A 23 -28.59 -13.36 14.36
N PHE A 24 -27.98 -14.04 15.32
CA PHE A 24 -26.81 -14.89 15.06
C PHE A 24 -27.18 -16.22 14.37
N THR A 25 -26.24 -16.81 13.63
CA THR A 25 -26.41 -18.12 12.97
C THR A 25 -25.54 -19.23 13.57
N GLY A 26 -24.56 -18.87 14.40
CA GLY A 26 -23.65 -19.81 15.06
C GLY A 26 -23.02 -19.27 16.34
N GLY A 27 -22.05 -20.02 16.89
CA GLY A 27 -21.30 -19.65 18.10
C GLY A 27 -21.88 -20.20 19.40
N THR A 28 -21.22 -19.87 20.52
CA THR A 28 -21.57 -20.35 21.86
C THR A 28 -22.30 -19.26 22.64
N LEU A 29 -23.55 -19.53 23.01
CA LEU A 29 -24.33 -18.62 23.83
C LEU A 29 -23.95 -18.82 25.30
N LEU A 30 -23.58 -17.76 25.99
CA LEU A 30 -23.26 -17.81 27.42
C LEU A 30 -24.34 -17.06 28.23
N CYS A 31 -24.33 -17.26 29.54
CA CYS A 31 -25.13 -16.45 30.46
C CYS A 31 -24.20 -15.54 31.23
N SER A 32 -24.44 -14.22 31.15
CA SER A 32 -23.61 -13.25 31.85
C SER A 32 -23.77 -13.41 33.38
N VAL A 33 -22.64 -13.59 34.07
CA VAL A 33 -22.61 -13.82 35.51
C VAL A 33 -22.93 -12.50 36.22
N GLY A 34 -24.15 -12.38 36.73
CA GLY A 34 -24.60 -11.23 37.54
C GLY A 34 -25.75 -10.43 36.94
N SER A 35 -25.97 -10.48 35.61
CA SER A 35 -27.10 -9.79 34.96
C SER A 35 -28.24 -10.72 34.52
N CYS A 36 -28.04 -12.04 34.55
CA CYS A 36 -29.03 -13.05 34.11
C CYS A 36 -29.57 -12.80 32.68
N THR A 37 -28.73 -12.20 31.83
CA THR A 37 -28.96 -11.93 30.40
C THR A 37 -28.04 -12.77 29.54
N PHE A 38 -28.44 -13.03 28.30
CA PHE A 38 -27.57 -13.71 27.35
C PHE A 38 -26.31 -12.88 27.08
N ASP A 39 -25.16 -13.53 27.15
CA ASP A 39 -23.88 -13.01 26.69
C ASP A 39 -23.63 -13.56 25.29
N ILE A 40 -23.58 -12.64 24.33
CA ILE A 40 -23.45 -12.89 22.90
C ILE A 40 -22.04 -12.67 22.37
N SER A 41 -21.07 -12.36 23.24
CA SER A 41 -19.67 -12.09 22.86
C SER A 41 -19.00 -13.24 22.10
N LYS A 42 -19.50 -14.47 22.28
CA LYS A 42 -19.03 -15.68 21.57
C LYS A 42 -20.01 -16.21 20.53
N CYS A 43 -21.02 -15.42 20.16
CA CYS A 43 -21.91 -15.73 19.04
C CYS A 43 -21.28 -15.29 17.72
N THR A 44 -21.52 -16.07 16.66
CA THR A 44 -20.94 -15.84 15.32
C THR A 44 -22.03 -15.78 14.25
N GLY A 45 -21.70 -15.18 13.11
CA GLY A 45 -22.59 -15.09 11.96
C GLY A 45 -23.85 -14.28 12.25
N TYR A 46 -23.67 -13.04 12.71
CA TYR A 46 -24.77 -12.09 12.93
C TYR A 46 -25.43 -11.72 11.59
N ILE A 47 -26.71 -12.03 11.49
CA ILE A 47 -27.62 -11.64 10.43
C ILE A 47 -28.71 -10.80 11.11
N PRO A 48 -28.62 -9.46 11.06
CA PRO A 48 -29.65 -8.62 11.64
C PRO A 48 -31.01 -8.90 10.97
N PRO A 49 -32.13 -8.73 11.70
CA PRO A 49 -33.46 -8.84 11.12
C PRO A 49 -33.62 -7.92 9.90
N PRO A 50 -34.37 -8.32 8.86
CA PRO A 50 -34.58 -7.48 7.69
C PRO A 50 -35.21 -6.14 8.08
N GLY A 51 -34.50 -5.03 7.82
CA GLY A 51 -34.99 -3.66 8.04
C GLY A 51 -34.36 -2.87 9.18
N THR A 52 -33.26 -3.33 9.78
CA THR A 52 -32.53 -2.58 10.84
C THR A 52 -31.13 -2.11 10.44
N ALA A 53 -30.74 -2.18 9.17
CA ALA A 53 -29.50 -1.58 8.70
C ALA A 53 -29.53 -0.08 8.99
N THR A 54 -28.58 0.40 9.78
CA THR A 54 -28.60 1.77 10.30
C THR A 54 -27.58 2.61 9.57
N CYS A 55 -28.04 3.28 8.52
CA CYS A 55 -27.18 4.05 7.66
C CYS A 55 -26.39 5.16 8.39
N ASN A 56 -25.10 5.26 8.05
CA ASN A 56 -24.07 6.15 8.57
C ASN A 56 -23.48 5.73 9.93
N ASN A 57 -23.39 4.44 10.21
CA ASN A 57 -22.79 3.91 11.44
C ASN A 57 -21.33 3.44 11.27
N GLY A 58 -20.76 3.57 10.06
CA GLY A 58 -19.39 3.19 9.72
C GLY A 58 -19.20 1.71 9.41
N LEU A 59 -20.25 0.90 9.45
CA LEU A 59 -20.22 -0.54 9.17
C LEU A 59 -21.03 -0.82 7.91
N LEU A 60 -20.50 -1.67 7.03
CA LEU A 60 -21.23 -2.08 5.82
C LEU A 60 -22.05 -3.35 6.10
N GLU A 61 -23.35 -3.18 6.34
CA GLU A 61 -24.25 -4.28 6.75
C GLU A 61 -25.03 -4.89 5.57
N SER A 62 -25.58 -6.10 5.77
CA SER A 62 -26.41 -6.77 4.77
C SER A 62 -27.72 -6.02 4.53
N GLY A 63 -27.79 -5.23 3.46
CA GLY A 63 -28.93 -4.37 3.10
C GLY A 63 -28.53 -2.97 2.66
N GLU A 64 -27.27 -2.60 2.88
CA GLU A 64 -26.66 -1.34 2.45
C GLU A 64 -25.76 -1.58 1.23
N GLU A 65 -25.73 -0.64 0.29
CA GLU A 65 -24.74 -0.68 -0.81
C GLU A 65 -23.40 -0.04 -0.40
N CYS A 66 -23.44 0.84 0.60
CA CYS A 66 -22.32 1.56 1.20
C CYS A 66 -22.72 2.14 2.58
N ASP A 67 -21.76 2.53 3.40
CA ASP A 67 -21.99 3.32 4.63
C ASP A 67 -20.87 4.38 4.82
N LEU A 68 -21.22 5.67 4.92
CA LEU A 68 -20.26 6.80 4.95
C LEU A 68 -19.25 6.79 3.77
N GLN A 69 -17.98 6.45 4.02
CA GLN A 69 -16.94 6.30 2.99
C GLN A 69 -16.69 4.83 2.64
N ASN A 70 -17.32 3.90 3.35
CA ASN A 70 -17.23 2.47 3.11
C ASN A 70 -18.16 2.06 1.96
N VAL A 71 -17.65 2.15 0.73
CA VAL A 71 -18.38 1.78 -0.51
C VAL A 71 -18.35 0.29 -0.82
N GLY A 72 -18.01 -0.56 0.16
CA GLY A 72 -18.00 -2.02 -0.01
C GLY A 72 -17.03 -2.54 -1.06
N GLY A 73 -15.88 -1.90 -1.16
CA GLY A 73 -14.82 -2.24 -2.11
C GLY A 73 -15.18 -1.98 -3.57
N LYS A 74 -16.31 -1.29 -3.84
CA LYS A 74 -16.71 -0.93 -5.20
C LYS A 74 -16.05 0.37 -5.63
N ARG A 75 -15.73 0.46 -6.91
CA ARG A 75 -15.13 1.62 -7.56
C ARG A 75 -16.05 2.11 -8.67
N CYS A 76 -15.86 3.35 -9.11
CA CYS A 76 -16.59 3.88 -10.25
C CYS A 76 -16.46 2.99 -11.50
N THR A 77 -15.28 2.40 -11.73
CA THR A 77 -14.99 1.49 -12.86
C THR A 77 -15.73 0.14 -12.78
N ASP A 78 -16.27 -0.22 -11.63
CA ASP A 78 -17.08 -1.44 -11.48
C ASP A 78 -18.53 -1.22 -11.99
N PHE A 79 -18.88 0.01 -12.36
CA PHE A 79 -20.14 0.37 -12.99
C PHE A 79 -19.96 0.68 -14.48
N PRO A 80 -20.84 0.15 -15.36
CA PRO A 80 -20.78 0.46 -16.77
C PRO A 80 -20.96 1.97 -17.00
N ASN A 81 -20.20 2.51 -17.95
CA ASN A 81 -20.18 3.92 -18.36
C ASN A 81 -19.31 4.88 -17.53
N PHE A 82 -18.57 4.41 -16.53
CA PHE A 82 -17.60 5.24 -15.79
C PHE A 82 -16.16 4.75 -16.00
N SER A 83 -15.22 5.68 -16.23
CA SER A 83 -13.79 5.41 -16.41
C SER A 83 -12.95 5.66 -15.15
N GLY A 84 -13.54 6.24 -14.10
CA GLY A 84 -12.81 6.58 -12.88
C GLY A 84 -13.61 7.52 -11.98
N GLY A 85 -12.92 8.31 -11.16
CA GLY A 85 -13.51 9.27 -10.22
C GLY A 85 -13.77 8.69 -8.82
N THR A 86 -14.41 9.48 -7.97
CA THR A 86 -14.68 9.16 -6.56
C THR A 86 -16.11 8.65 -6.40
N LEU A 87 -16.26 7.41 -5.92
CA LEU A 87 -17.55 6.83 -5.57
C LEU A 87 -17.87 7.20 -4.13
N GLY A 88 -18.98 7.91 -3.89
CA GLY A 88 -19.43 8.29 -2.55
C GLY A 88 -20.52 7.37 -2.03
N CYS A 89 -20.99 7.66 -0.81
CA CYS A 89 -22.20 7.07 -0.27
C CYS A 89 -23.24 8.14 0.04
N SER A 90 -24.50 7.89 -0.32
CA SER A 90 -25.60 8.79 0.02
C SER A 90 -26.07 8.60 1.47
N SER A 91 -26.81 9.57 2.00
CA SER A 91 -27.41 9.49 3.34
C SER A 91 -28.44 8.36 3.51
N ASN A 92 -28.79 7.68 2.41
CA ASN A 92 -29.70 6.53 2.39
C ASN A 92 -28.95 5.21 2.12
N CYS A 93 -27.62 5.19 2.24
CA CYS A 93 -26.76 4.02 2.09
C CYS A 93 -26.86 3.32 0.73
N THR A 94 -27.03 4.16 -0.29
CA THR A 94 -26.91 3.80 -1.70
C THR A 94 -25.69 4.48 -2.31
N LEU A 95 -25.05 3.82 -3.26
CA LEU A 95 -23.81 4.32 -3.85
C LEU A 95 -24.06 5.60 -4.64
N ASP A 96 -23.29 6.64 -4.30
CA ASP A 96 -23.34 7.94 -4.94
C ASP A 96 -22.27 8.05 -6.03
N LYS A 97 -22.72 7.99 -7.27
CA LYS A 97 -21.85 8.00 -8.47
C LYS A 97 -21.57 9.41 -8.98
N ARG A 98 -21.99 10.47 -8.29
CA ARG A 98 -21.80 11.87 -8.74
C ARG A 98 -20.34 12.28 -8.88
N GLY A 99 -19.44 11.69 -8.09
CA GLY A 99 -18.00 11.92 -8.20
C GLY A 99 -17.32 11.04 -9.27
N CYS A 100 -18.04 10.13 -9.92
CA CYS A 100 -17.49 9.26 -10.95
C CYS A 100 -17.32 10.00 -12.29
N THR A 101 -16.16 9.80 -12.93
CA THR A 101 -15.90 10.28 -14.27
C THR A 101 -16.50 9.31 -15.29
N VAL A 102 -17.35 9.83 -16.18
CA VAL A 102 -17.95 9.06 -17.28
C VAL A 102 -16.85 8.72 -18.29
N ILE A 103 -16.92 7.54 -18.91
CA ILE A 103 -15.94 7.06 -19.91
C ILE A 103 -15.72 8.12 -20.99
N THR A 104 -14.48 8.62 -21.09
CA THR A 104 -14.03 9.51 -22.16
C THR A 104 -13.16 8.73 -23.15
N ALA A 105 -13.32 8.99 -24.45
CA ALA A 105 -12.36 8.59 -25.47
C ALA A 105 -11.66 9.84 -26.02
N ILE A 106 -10.39 9.71 -26.39
CA ILE A 106 -9.59 10.77 -27.02
C ILE A 106 -10.07 10.92 -28.48
N PRO A 107 -10.49 12.12 -28.94
CA PRO A 107 -10.90 12.32 -30.32
C PRO A 107 -9.69 12.39 -31.27
N THR A 108 -9.77 11.65 -32.37
CA THR A 108 -8.87 11.77 -33.53
C THR A 108 -9.25 13.02 -34.35
N ALA A 109 -8.25 13.70 -34.93
CA ALA A 109 -8.45 14.92 -35.71
C ALA A 109 -9.35 14.71 -36.96
N GLY A 110 -10.47 15.43 -37.03
CA GLY A 110 -11.37 15.46 -38.19
C GLY A 110 -12.88 15.60 -37.90
N GLN A 111 -13.30 15.52 -36.63
CA GLN A 111 -14.70 15.61 -36.19
C GLN A 111 -15.07 17.04 -35.76
N SER A 112 -16.24 17.54 -36.16
CA SER A 112 -16.71 18.91 -35.89
C SER A 112 -17.86 18.93 -34.90
N CYS A 113 -17.54 19.07 -33.62
CA CYS A 113 -18.51 19.20 -32.55
C CYS A 113 -19.47 20.39 -32.76
N GLY A 114 -20.77 20.13 -32.72
CA GLY A 114 -21.85 21.11 -32.86
C GLY A 114 -22.52 21.16 -34.24
N ASN A 115 -22.32 20.14 -35.08
CA ASN A 115 -22.92 20.06 -36.42
C ASN A 115 -24.29 19.33 -36.44
N GLY A 116 -24.74 18.80 -35.30
CA GLY A 116 -25.99 18.08 -35.10
C GLY A 116 -25.98 16.60 -35.48
N ILE A 117 -24.81 16.03 -35.79
CA ILE A 117 -24.62 14.64 -36.20
C ILE A 117 -23.58 14.00 -35.28
N VAL A 118 -23.93 12.91 -34.61
CA VAL A 118 -22.96 12.14 -33.83
C VAL A 118 -22.12 11.29 -34.79
N GLU A 119 -20.85 11.65 -35.01
CA GLU A 119 -19.98 10.97 -35.97
C GLU A 119 -18.62 10.55 -35.39
N GLY A 120 -18.17 9.36 -35.80
CA GLY A 120 -16.92 8.74 -35.35
C GLY A 120 -16.84 8.50 -33.83
N ASN A 121 -16.01 9.25 -33.09
CA ASN A 121 -15.77 9.02 -31.65
C ASN A 121 -16.55 9.99 -30.76
N GLU A 122 -17.45 10.80 -31.32
CA GLU A 122 -18.32 11.69 -30.56
C GLU A 122 -19.32 10.89 -29.72
N PHE A 123 -19.40 11.21 -28.43
CA PHE A 123 -20.42 10.66 -27.54
C PHE A 123 -21.75 11.40 -27.76
N CYS A 124 -21.69 12.64 -28.23
CA CYS A 124 -22.83 13.49 -28.51
C CYS A 124 -22.43 14.61 -29.48
N ASP A 125 -23.40 15.22 -30.14
CA ASP A 125 -23.25 16.48 -30.89
C ASP A 125 -24.49 17.35 -30.66
N GLY A 126 -24.31 18.49 -29.99
CA GLY A 126 -25.40 19.39 -29.64
C GLY A 126 -26.41 18.73 -28.69
N SER A 127 -27.63 18.46 -29.18
CA SER A 127 -28.65 17.69 -28.43
C SER A 127 -28.72 16.21 -28.83
N ALA A 128 -27.96 15.80 -29.84
CA ALA A 128 -27.89 14.41 -30.28
C ALA A 128 -26.90 13.66 -29.39
N ILE A 129 -27.36 12.60 -28.71
CA ILE A 129 -26.52 11.71 -27.90
C ILE A 129 -26.43 10.36 -28.60
N ALA A 130 -25.24 9.76 -28.66
CA ALA A 130 -25.00 8.49 -29.31
C ALA A 130 -25.99 7.41 -28.82
N ALA A 131 -26.47 6.56 -29.72
CA ALA A 131 -27.57 5.64 -29.42
C ALA A 131 -27.25 4.60 -28.34
N TYR A 132 -25.97 4.33 -28.09
CA TYR A 132 -25.50 3.39 -27.07
C TYR A 132 -25.29 4.04 -25.69
N LEU A 133 -25.48 5.36 -25.57
CA LEU A 133 -25.27 6.10 -24.31
C LEU A 133 -26.60 6.48 -23.64
N PRO A 134 -26.59 6.55 -22.29
CA PRO A 134 -27.74 7.02 -21.53
C PRO A 134 -28.02 8.50 -21.83
N LYS A 135 -29.31 8.83 -21.98
CA LYS A 135 -29.76 10.19 -22.36
C LYS A 135 -30.35 10.98 -21.20
N ASP A 136 -30.63 10.30 -20.09
CA ASP A 136 -31.26 10.86 -18.90
C ASP A 136 -30.30 10.86 -17.71
N CYS A 137 -30.60 11.71 -16.73
CA CYS A 137 -29.80 11.89 -15.53
C CYS A 137 -29.94 10.75 -14.50
N SER A 138 -30.72 9.71 -14.80
CA SER A 138 -30.96 8.61 -13.86
C SER A 138 -29.69 7.79 -13.55
N ILE A 139 -28.69 7.88 -14.43
CA ILE A 139 -27.39 7.23 -14.24
C ILE A 139 -26.57 7.83 -13.07
N LEU A 140 -26.89 9.05 -12.63
CA LEU A 140 -26.23 9.74 -11.51
C LEU A 140 -26.96 9.54 -10.18
N GLY A 141 -27.93 8.63 -10.14
CA GLY A 141 -28.77 8.37 -8.96
C GLY A 141 -30.17 8.97 -9.12
N ASN A 142 -30.73 9.52 -8.03
CA ASN A 142 -32.07 10.10 -8.02
C ASN A 142 -32.09 11.53 -8.61
N PHE A 143 -31.70 11.65 -9.88
CA PHE A 143 -31.72 12.90 -10.64
C PHE A 143 -32.68 12.79 -11.82
N THR A 144 -33.33 13.90 -12.12
CA THR A 144 -34.27 14.09 -13.22
C THR A 144 -33.68 15.08 -14.23
N GLY A 145 -34.13 15.00 -15.48
CA GLY A 145 -33.59 15.80 -16.58
C GLY A 145 -32.80 14.96 -17.59
N THR A 146 -32.23 15.64 -18.58
CA THR A 146 -31.44 15.04 -19.66
C THR A 146 -30.00 15.49 -19.58
N LEU A 147 -29.07 14.57 -19.85
CA LEU A 147 -27.66 14.93 -19.98
C LEU A 147 -27.48 15.82 -21.21
N SER A 148 -26.69 16.88 -21.07
CA SER A 148 -26.33 17.77 -22.19
C SER A 148 -25.05 17.28 -22.85
N CYS A 149 -24.79 17.67 -24.10
CA CYS A 149 -23.50 17.40 -24.70
C CYS A 149 -22.44 18.37 -24.18
N GLY A 150 -21.30 17.85 -23.73
CA GLY A 150 -20.16 18.66 -23.34
C GLY A 150 -19.60 19.43 -24.54
N LYS A 151 -18.97 20.59 -24.30
CA LYS A 151 -18.46 21.50 -25.35
C LYS A 151 -17.45 20.87 -26.33
N ASN A 152 -16.89 19.72 -25.97
CA ASN A 152 -15.88 19.02 -26.76
C ASN A 152 -16.43 17.71 -27.37
N CYS A 153 -17.75 17.43 -27.23
CA CYS A 153 -18.43 16.24 -27.75
C CYS A 153 -17.88 14.87 -27.26
N ALA A 154 -16.87 14.89 -26.39
CA ALA A 154 -16.18 13.72 -25.84
C ALA A 154 -16.72 13.28 -24.45
N HIS A 155 -17.72 13.98 -23.92
CA HIS A 155 -18.38 13.62 -22.66
C HIS A 155 -19.81 14.18 -22.60
N LEU A 156 -20.64 13.57 -21.77
CA LEU A 156 -21.97 14.07 -21.42
C LEU A 156 -21.89 14.93 -20.16
N ASP A 157 -22.56 16.08 -20.17
CA ASP A 157 -22.55 17.12 -19.16
C ASP A 157 -23.85 17.08 -18.32
N PRO A 158 -23.76 16.84 -17.00
CA PRO A 158 -24.92 16.76 -16.13
C PRO A 158 -25.45 18.11 -15.63
N ILE A 159 -24.99 19.23 -16.17
CA ILE A 159 -25.43 20.57 -15.75
C ILE A 159 -26.94 20.82 -15.83
N SER A 160 -27.66 20.03 -16.64
CA SER A 160 -29.13 20.10 -16.77
C SER A 160 -29.86 19.11 -15.85
N CYS A 161 -29.13 18.34 -15.04
CA CYS A 161 -29.69 17.42 -14.08
C CYS A 161 -30.13 18.15 -12.81
N THR A 162 -31.32 17.82 -12.31
CA THR A 162 -31.86 18.35 -11.06
C THR A 162 -32.36 17.23 -10.17
N THR A 163 -32.34 17.42 -8.86
CA THR A 163 -33.05 16.51 -7.95
C THR A 163 -34.57 16.57 -8.22
N PRO A 164 -35.38 15.59 -7.75
CA PRO A 164 -36.84 15.65 -7.81
C PRO A 164 -37.44 16.87 -7.10
N SER A 165 -36.70 17.49 -6.17
CA SER A 165 -37.07 18.73 -5.49
C SER A 165 -36.66 20.01 -6.25
N GLY A 166 -36.00 19.88 -7.41
CA GLY A 166 -35.63 21.00 -8.28
C GLY A 166 -34.26 21.62 -8.01
N GLU A 167 -33.41 20.98 -7.20
CA GLU A 167 -32.06 21.51 -6.90
C GLU A 167 -31.07 21.17 -8.04
N PRO A 168 -30.27 22.15 -8.51
CA PRO A 168 -29.34 21.97 -9.64
C PRO A 168 -28.11 21.13 -9.27
N TYR A 169 -27.55 20.45 -10.27
CA TYR A 169 -26.29 19.72 -10.16
C TYR A 169 -25.09 20.67 -9.91
N TYR A 170 -24.39 20.47 -8.80
CA TYR A 170 -23.33 21.35 -8.27
C TYR A 170 -22.06 21.40 -9.15
N ARG A 171 -21.40 22.57 -9.23
CA ARG A 171 -20.13 22.77 -9.95
C ARG A 171 -19.16 23.63 -9.16
N CYS A 172 -17.92 23.16 -9.11
CA CYS A 172 -16.76 23.96 -8.79
C CYS A 172 -16.48 25.03 -9.87
N GLY A 173 -16.14 26.26 -9.46
CA GLY A 173 -15.76 27.36 -10.35
C GLY A 173 -16.91 28.32 -10.67
N ASN A 174 -17.95 28.35 -9.84
CA ASN A 174 -19.15 29.19 -10.00
C ASN A 174 -19.03 30.57 -9.29
N GLY A 175 -17.95 30.78 -8.53
CA GLY A 175 -17.61 32.00 -7.80
C GLY A 175 -18.22 32.12 -6.39
N LYS A 176 -18.91 31.10 -5.89
CA LYS A 176 -19.50 31.07 -4.54
C LYS A 176 -18.90 29.92 -3.74
N LEU A 177 -18.82 30.11 -2.42
CA LEU A 177 -18.30 29.09 -1.52
C LEU A 177 -19.48 28.29 -0.94
N GLU A 178 -19.56 27.01 -1.29
CA GLU A 178 -20.58 26.09 -0.76
C GLU A 178 -20.02 25.10 0.29
N ASN A 179 -20.89 24.44 1.07
CA ASN A 179 -20.52 23.68 2.28
C ASN A 179 -19.52 22.51 2.08
N ASN A 180 -19.19 22.14 0.84
CA ASN A 180 -18.26 21.06 0.50
C ASN A 180 -17.05 21.53 -0.32
N GLU A 181 -16.80 22.85 -0.41
CA GLU A 181 -15.70 23.44 -1.17
C GLU A 181 -14.73 24.16 -0.21
N GLU A 182 -13.42 23.93 -0.39
CA GLU A 182 -12.41 24.69 0.35
C GLU A 182 -12.22 26.09 -0.25
N CYS A 183 -12.42 26.20 -1.57
CA CYS A 183 -12.36 27.42 -2.38
C CYS A 183 -13.22 27.26 -3.63
N ASP A 184 -13.60 28.36 -4.29
CA ASP A 184 -14.22 28.33 -5.63
C ASP A 184 -13.61 29.41 -6.53
N GLY A 185 -12.88 28.98 -7.56
CA GLY A 185 -12.29 29.88 -8.55
C GLY A 185 -11.33 30.90 -7.89
N THR A 186 -11.73 32.18 -7.86
CA THR A 186 -10.96 33.24 -7.18
C THR A 186 -11.41 33.49 -5.73
N ASN A 187 -12.51 32.86 -5.31
CA ASN A 187 -13.02 32.94 -3.94
C ASN A 187 -12.30 31.89 -3.07
N LEU A 188 -11.16 32.27 -2.51
CA LEU A 188 -10.29 31.41 -1.72
C LEU A 188 -10.71 31.27 -0.25
N ASN A 189 -11.97 31.56 0.10
CA ASN A 189 -12.44 31.58 1.49
C ASN A 189 -11.57 32.45 2.44
N ASN A 190 -11.05 33.57 1.93
CA ASN A 190 -10.06 34.43 2.60
C ASN A 190 -8.73 33.75 2.99
N ALA A 191 -8.46 32.53 2.52
CA ALA A 191 -7.17 31.89 2.68
C ALA A 191 -6.11 32.52 1.77
N ARG A 192 -4.87 32.48 2.24
CA ARG A 192 -3.66 32.93 1.55
C ARG A 192 -2.51 32.00 1.95
N CYS A 193 -1.41 31.97 1.21
CA CYS A 193 -0.32 31.03 1.46
C CYS A 193 0.17 31.05 2.93
N ASN A 194 0.30 32.23 3.55
CA ASN A 194 0.71 32.36 4.95
C ASN A 194 -0.36 31.96 5.99
N SER A 195 -1.57 31.61 5.54
CA SER A 195 -2.57 30.94 6.39
C SER A 195 -2.22 29.47 6.64
N PHE A 196 -1.28 28.90 5.88
CA PHE A 196 -0.81 27.52 6.02
C PHE A 196 0.61 27.51 6.60
N LYS A 197 0.84 26.68 7.62
CA LYS A 197 2.13 26.54 8.29
C LYS A 197 3.17 26.02 7.29
N GLY A 198 4.39 26.55 7.33
CA GLY A 198 5.46 26.23 6.38
C GLY A 198 5.61 27.21 5.22
N PHE A 199 4.61 28.06 4.95
CA PHE A 199 4.65 29.06 3.89
C PHE A 199 4.82 30.48 4.43
N SER A 200 5.77 31.23 3.86
CA SER A 200 6.05 32.63 4.20
C SER A 200 5.32 33.63 3.30
N GLY A 201 4.87 33.20 2.11
CA GLY A 201 4.20 34.05 1.13
C GLY A 201 3.82 33.28 -0.14
N GLY A 202 3.59 34.00 -1.25
CA GLY A 202 3.23 33.41 -2.56
C GLY A 202 1.76 33.62 -2.95
N THR A 203 1.36 32.99 -4.05
CA THR A 203 0.00 33.08 -4.59
C THR A 203 -0.74 31.76 -4.36
N LEU A 204 -1.90 31.83 -3.71
CA LEU A 204 -2.79 30.69 -3.49
C LEU A 204 -3.82 30.63 -4.63
N SER A 205 -4.06 29.46 -5.19
CA SER A 205 -5.06 29.22 -6.24
C SER A 205 -6.09 28.18 -5.79
N CYS A 206 -7.17 28.04 -6.57
CA CYS A 206 -8.18 27.01 -6.38
C CYS A 206 -8.16 26.02 -7.54
N THR A 207 -8.20 24.72 -7.26
CA THR A 207 -8.25 23.68 -8.30
C THR A 207 -9.64 23.58 -8.93
N SER A 208 -9.76 22.88 -10.07
CA SER A 208 -11.05 22.55 -10.69
C SER A 208 -11.91 21.57 -9.86
N SER A 209 -11.38 21.06 -8.75
CA SER A 209 -12.05 20.22 -7.77
C SER A 209 -12.37 20.97 -6.46
N CYS A 210 -12.17 22.28 -6.44
CA CYS A 210 -12.52 23.17 -5.31
C CYS A 210 -11.76 22.87 -4.01
N THR A 211 -10.49 22.52 -4.18
CA THR A 211 -9.48 22.39 -3.13
C THR A 211 -8.36 23.42 -3.32
N PHE A 212 -7.66 23.77 -2.24
CA PHE A 212 -6.56 24.73 -2.33
C PHE A 212 -5.35 24.19 -3.11
N ASP A 213 -4.90 24.94 -4.10
CA ASP A 213 -3.63 24.72 -4.78
C ASP A 213 -2.54 25.62 -4.15
N ARG A 214 -1.56 24.97 -3.53
CA ARG A 214 -0.47 25.61 -2.78
C ARG A 214 0.86 25.58 -3.55
N SER A 215 0.86 25.11 -4.80
CA SER A 215 2.07 24.94 -5.62
C SER A 215 2.85 26.25 -5.86
N ALA A 216 2.15 27.40 -5.88
CA ALA A 216 2.74 28.73 -6.02
C ALA A 216 2.99 29.45 -4.68
N CYS A 217 2.90 28.75 -3.55
CA CYS A 217 3.24 29.26 -2.23
C CYS A 217 4.75 29.12 -1.94
N VAL A 218 5.33 30.13 -1.30
CA VAL A 218 6.76 30.20 -0.96
C VAL A 218 6.98 29.70 0.46
N VAL A 219 7.87 28.72 0.65
CA VAL A 219 8.18 28.15 1.98
C VAL A 219 9.12 29.04 2.82
N PHE A 220 9.13 28.87 4.14
CA PHE A 220 10.13 29.49 5.02
C PHE A 220 11.50 28.82 4.84
N ASN A 221 12.55 29.59 4.55
CA ASN A 221 13.93 29.08 4.54
C ASN A 221 14.68 29.52 5.81
N PRO A 222 15.00 28.62 6.76
CA PRO A 222 15.80 28.93 7.93
C PRO A 222 17.30 28.82 7.61
N ALA A 223 17.79 29.62 6.65
CA ALA A 223 19.22 29.78 6.42
C ALA A 223 19.49 31.21 5.95
N GLY A 224 20.00 32.04 6.86
CA GLY A 224 20.43 33.39 6.54
C GLY A 224 21.68 33.38 5.66
N THR A 225 21.48 33.53 4.35
CA THR A 225 22.48 34.16 3.46
C THR A 225 21.75 34.99 2.41
N VAL A 226 22.02 36.29 2.43
CA VAL A 226 21.53 37.28 1.46
C VAL A 226 22.35 37.18 0.17
N PRO A 227 21.75 36.98 -1.01
CA PRO A 227 22.30 37.50 -2.25
C PRO A 227 21.69 38.87 -2.51
N SER A 228 22.55 39.89 -2.42
CA SER A 228 22.25 41.24 -2.86
C SER A 228 22.16 41.25 -4.38
N ASN A 229 20.96 41.34 -4.93
CA ASN A 229 20.73 41.83 -6.29
C ASN A 229 19.58 42.84 -6.23
N THR A 230 19.93 44.11 -6.05
CA THR A 230 19.10 45.25 -6.37
C THR A 230 19.09 45.46 -7.89
N PRO A 231 17.92 45.51 -8.55
CA PRO A 231 17.79 46.21 -9.81
C PRO A 231 17.26 47.62 -9.55
N SER A 232 18.09 48.58 -9.95
CA SER A 232 17.80 50.00 -10.08
C SER A 232 16.47 50.26 -10.78
N SER A 233 15.73 51.25 -10.27
CA SER A 233 14.67 51.92 -11.02
C SER A 233 15.27 52.59 -12.26
N ASP A 234 14.80 52.22 -13.45
CA ASP A 234 14.54 53.10 -14.58
C ASP A 234 14.34 52.27 -15.85
N THR A 235 13.09 52.05 -16.27
CA THR A 235 12.61 52.42 -17.64
C THR A 235 11.15 52.06 -17.86
N LYS A 236 10.34 53.12 -17.93
CA LYS A 236 9.25 53.42 -18.88
C LYS A 236 8.40 52.26 -19.45
N VAL A 237 7.16 52.24 -18.98
CA VAL A 237 5.99 51.57 -19.56
C VAL A 237 5.74 52.02 -21.02
N THR A 238 5.61 51.06 -21.93
CA THR A 238 4.88 51.20 -23.21
C THR A 238 4.04 49.94 -23.50
N SER A 239 2.86 50.18 -24.10
CA SER A 239 1.69 49.31 -24.34
C SER A 239 1.90 47.98 -25.11
N PRO A 240 0.89 47.08 -25.14
CA PRO A 240 1.03 45.68 -25.56
C PRO A 240 1.09 45.51 -27.09
N GLY A 241 2.04 44.69 -27.54
CA GLY A 241 2.16 44.21 -28.92
C GLY A 241 1.62 42.78 -29.07
N THR A 242 0.98 42.55 -30.21
CA THR A 242 0.28 41.36 -30.70
C THR A 242 1.02 40.02 -30.47
N ILE A 243 0.29 39.04 -29.93
CA ILE A 243 0.71 37.63 -29.82
C ILE A 243 0.61 37.00 -31.22
N THR A 244 1.73 36.67 -31.84
CA THR A 244 1.78 35.70 -32.95
C THR A 244 1.96 34.30 -32.38
N GLN A 245 1.07 33.38 -32.75
CA GLN A 245 1.14 31.94 -32.40
C GLN A 245 2.50 31.33 -32.80
N PRO A 246 3.06 30.39 -32.01
CA PRO A 246 4.15 29.55 -32.47
C PRO A 246 3.66 28.59 -33.59
N PRO A 247 4.52 28.22 -34.55
CA PRO A 247 4.12 27.42 -35.70
C PRO A 247 3.79 25.98 -35.29
N ALA A 248 2.81 25.41 -35.99
CA ALA A 248 2.39 24.03 -35.86
C ALA A 248 3.53 23.04 -36.15
N VAL A 249 3.79 22.16 -35.19
CA VAL A 249 4.58 20.92 -35.36
C VAL A 249 3.84 20.07 -36.41
N THR A 250 4.56 19.64 -37.44
CA THR A 250 3.96 18.92 -38.58
C THR A 250 3.93 17.42 -38.32
N ILE A 251 3.00 16.71 -38.95
CA ILE A 251 2.79 15.23 -38.89
C ILE A 251 4.09 14.42 -39.15
N GLN A 252 5.11 15.02 -39.76
CA GLN A 252 6.42 14.39 -39.96
C GLN A 252 7.30 14.33 -38.69
N GLU A 253 7.04 15.15 -37.67
CA GLU A 253 7.75 15.11 -36.38
C GLU A 253 7.18 14.03 -35.45
N GLU A 254 5.87 13.76 -35.47
CA GLU A 254 5.25 12.63 -34.76
C GLU A 254 5.74 11.27 -35.30
N GLN A 255 5.92 11.15 -36.62
CA GLN A 255 6.50 9.94 -37.24
C GLN A 255 8.00 9.77 -36.92
N LYS A 256 8.73 10.85 -36.66
CA LYS A 256 10.13 10.80 -36.21
C LYS A 256 10.28 10.43 -34.74
N LEU A 257 9.31 10.79 -33.89
CA LEU A 257 9.27 10.39 -32.49
C LEU A 257 8.97 8.90 -32.34
N GLN A 258 8.07 8.36 -33.18
CA GLN A 258 7.82 6.91 -33.29
C GLN A 258 9.08 6.14 -33.79
N ALA A 259 9.81 6.70 -34.75
CA ALA A 259 11.02 6.10 -35.31
C ALA A 259 12.24 6.12 -34.35
N GLY A 260 12.25 7.00 -33.34
CA GLY A 260 13.26 7.01 -32.28
C GLY A 260 13.01 5.99 -31.17
N LEU A 261 11.78 5.48 -31.04
CA LEU A 261 11.35 4.53 -30.01
C LEU A 261 11.31 3.07 -30.47
N GLU A 262 11.48 2.81 -31.78
CA GLU A 262 11.69 1.45 -32.33
C GLU A 262 13.07 0.85 -32.00
N GLN A 263 13.95 1.59 -31.31
CA GLN A 263 15.25 1.09 -30.83
C GLN A 263 15.29 0.76 -29.34
N GLN A 264 14.13 0.55 -28.70
CA GLN A 264 14.08 -0.01 -27.36
C GLN A 264 13.97 -1.54 -27.46
N PRO A 265 14.74 -2.30 -26.67
CA PRO A 265 14.77 -3.74 -26.80
C PRO A 265 13.37 -4.32 -26.59
N SER A 266 12.80 -4.98 -27.62
CA SER A 266 11.54 -5.70 -27.48
C SER A 266 11.72 -6.81 -26.44
N LEU A 267 10.62 -7.42 -25.99
CA LEU A 267 10.68 -8.69 -25.23
C LEU A 267 11.43 -9.81 -25.99
N ASP A 268 11.76 -9.60 -27.27
CA ASP A 268 12.59 -10.47 -28.12
C ASP A 268 14.08 -10.08 -28.13
N ASP A 269 14.52 -9.07 -27.34
CA ASP A 269 15.95 -8.83 -27.07
C ASP A 269 16.50 -9.99 -26.24
N PRO A 270 17.41 -10.83 -26.81
CA PRO A 270 17.95 -11.98 -26.12
C PRO A 270 18.64 -11.63 -24.80
N THR A 271 19.16 -10.40 -24.68
CA THR A 271 19.83 -9.93 -23.47
C THR A 271 18.83 -9.61 -22.36
N TYR A 272 17.70 -8.98 -22.68
CA TYR A 272 16.63 -8.71 -21.72
C TYR A 272 15.96 -10.00 -21.25
N THR A 273 15.72 -10.98 -22.14
CA THR A 273 15.18 -12.29 -21.75
C THR A 273 16.09 -13.01 -20.76
N ALA A 274 17.41 -12.93 -20.94
CA ALA A 274 18.38 -13.53 -20.02
C ALA A 274 18.44 -12.81 -18.66
N ASP A 275 18.32 -11.48 -18.65
CA ASP A 275 18.23 -10.71 -17.40
C ASP A 275 16.95 -11.06 -16.62
N VAL A 276 15.80 -11.16 -17.30
CA VAL A 276 14.52 -11.57 -16.70
C VAL A 276 14.62 -12.97 -16.08
N ALA A 277 15.21 -13.93 -16.79
CA ALA A 277 15.40 -15.28 -16.25
C ALA A 277 16.32 -15.28 -15.01
N ARG A 278 17.38 -14.47 -15.00
CA ARG A 278 18.27 -14.33 -13.83
C ARG A 278 17.54 -13.70 -12.65
N TYR A 279 16.76 -12.65 -12.89
CA TYR A 279 15.93 -12.01 -11.86
C TYR A 279 14.95 -13.01 -11.25
N CYS A 280 14.17 -13.73 -12.06
CA CYS A 280 13.22 -14.72 -11.54
C CYS A 280 13.89 -15.87 -10.75
N ALA A 281 15.10 -16.27 -11.15
CA ALA A 281 15.86 -17.30 -10.45
C ALA A 281 16.22 -16.91 -9.01
N THR A 282 16.37 -15.62 -8.69
CA THR A 282 16.60 -15.17 -7.29
C THR A 282 15.38 -15.39 -6.39
N PHE A 283 14.20 -15.56 -7.00
CA PHE A 283 12.95 -15.92 -6.30
C PHE A 283 12.64 -17.43 -6.37
N GLY A 284 13.59 -18.24 -6.84
CA GLY A 284 13.36 -19.67 -7.07
C GLY A 284 12.42 -19.97 -8.26
N VAL A 285 12.08 -18.97 -9.08
CA VAL A 285 11.17 -19.12 -10.23
C VAL A 285 11.96 -19.42 -11.49
N THR A 286 11.79 -20.63 -12.02
CA THR A 286 12.46 -21.08 -13.26
C THR A 286 11.50 -21.27 -14.44
N ASP A 287 10.19 -21.34 -14.17
CA ASP A 287 9.17 -21.43 -15.21
C ASP A 287 8.95 -20.06 -15.88
N SER A 288 8.96 -20.03 -17.22
CA SER A 288 8.86 -18.78 -17.99
C SER A 288 7.49 -18.08 -17.82
N SER A 289 6.41 -18.84 -17.63
CA SER A 289 5.07 -18.28 -17.46
C SER A 289 4.90 -17.65 -16.07
N GLN A 290 5.41 -18.33 -15.05
CA GLN A 290 5.47 -17.82 -13.67
C GLN A 290 6.39 -16.61 -13.58
N CYS A 291 7.56 -16.66 -14.24
CA CYS A 291 8.48 -15.54 -14.29
C CYS A 291 7.86 -14.31 -14.96
N SER A 292 7.12 -14.50 -16.06
CA SER A 292 6.37 -13.42 -16.69
C SER A 292 5.31 -12.82 -15.75
N ALA A 293 4.59 -13.65 -15.01
CA ALA A 293 3.60 -13.19 -14.03
C ALA A 293 4.25 -12.43 -12.86
N LEU A 294 5.38 -12.92 -12.35
CA LEU A 294 6.17 -12.25 -11.30
C LEU A 294 6.57 -10.85 -11.76
N VAL A 295 7.21 -10.73 -12.93
CA VAL A 295 7.67 -9.43 -13.46
C VAL A 295 6.49 -8.51 -13.78
N SER A 296 5.38 -9.02 -14.29
CA SER A 296 4.17 -8.22 -14.53
C SER A 296 3.53 -7.70 -13.24
N ASN A 297 3.72 -8.37 -12.10
CA ASN A 297 3.26 -7.88 -10.80
C ASN A 297 4.14 -6.77 -10.23
N GLU A 298 5.35 -6.56 -10.75
CA GLU A 298 6.31 -5.55 -10.27
C GLU A 298 6.19 -4.20 -11.02
N ILE A 299 5.17 -4.03 -11.87
CA ILE A 299 4.94 -2.75 -12.56
C ILE A 299 4.25 -1.75 -11.63
N ASP A 300 4.52 -0.45 -11.86
CA ASP A 300 3.93 0.66 -11.12
C ASP A 300 2.39 0.57 -11.09
N ILE A 301 1.79 0.84 -9.93
CA ILE A 301 0.35 0.76 -9.72
C ILE A 301 -0.45 1.66 -10.68
N GLU A 302 0.10 2.80 -11.06
CA GLU A 302 -0.50 3.71 -12.04
C GLU A 302 -0.61 3.05 -13.42
N CYS A 303 0.43 2.29 -13.81
CA CYS A 303 0.41 1.49 -15.02
C CYS A 303 -0.62 0.37 -14.94
N LYS A 304 -0.68 -0.35 -13.80
CA LYS A 304 -1.71 -1.39 -13.59
C LYS A 304 -3.12 -0.81 -13.71
N ASN A 305 -3.35 0.34 -13.11
CA ASN A 305 -4.63 1.05 -13.16
C ASN A 305 -4.98 1.53 -14.57
N ALA A 306 -3.98 1.85 -15.40
CA ALA A 306 -4.14 2.15 -16.82
C ALA A 306 -4.35 0.88 -17.70
N GLY A 307 -4.43 -0.31 -17.10
CA GLY A 307 -4.58 -1.58 -17.82
C GLY A 307 -3.31 -2.03 -18.55
N ILE A 308 -2.17 -1.42 -18.25
CA ILE A 308 -0.88 -1.78 -18.82
C ILE A 308 -0.38 -3.05 -18.13
N LYS A 309 0.08 -4.02 -18.94
CA LYS A 309 0.49 -5.35 -18.45
C LYS A 309 1.98 -5.62 -18.56
N THR A 310 2.69 -4.79 -19.32
CA THR A 310 4.11 -4.98 -19.59
C THR A 310 4.92 -3.81 -19.05
N ARG A 311 6.11 -4.13 -18.56
CA ARG A 311 7.03 -3.13 -18.02
C ARG A 311 7.46 -2.08 -19.05
N GLN A 312 7.65 -2.49 -20.30
CA GLN A 312 8.03 -1.58 -21.39
C GLN A 312 6.93 -0.54 -21.67
N GLN A 313 5.67 -0.99 -21.72
CA GLN A 313 4.55 -0.07 -21.87
C GLN A 313 4.39 0.83 -20.64
N CYS A 314 4.71 0.32 -19.45
CA CYS A 314 4.66 1.12 -18.23
C CYS A 314 5.72 2.22 -18.23
N GLU A 315 6.96 1.91 -18.64
CA GLU A 315 8.02 2.90 -18.77
C GLU A 315 7.64 4.01 -19.77
N ILE A 316 7.08 3.66 -20.93
CA ILE A 316 6.58 4.65 -21.91
C ILE A 316 5.46 5.51 -21.32
N PHE A 317 4.52 4.87 -20.61
CA PHE A 317 3.39 5.54 -19.99
C PHE A 317 3.84 6.55 -18.92
N LEU A 318 4.83 6.19 -18.11
CA LEU A 318 5.39 7.07 -17.08
C LEU A 318 6.32 8.16 -17.67
N HIS A 319 7.01 7.88 -18.77
CA HIS A 319 7.96 8.84 -19.36
C HIS A 319 7.32 10.19 -19.68
N LYS A 320 6.11 10.19 -20.25
CA LYS A 320 5.44 11.43 -20.67
C LYS A 320 5.10 12.37 -19.48
N PRO A 321 4.28 11.96 -18.50
CA PRO A 321 3.91 12.84 -17.38
C PRO A 321 5.06 13.15 -16.42
N TYR A 322 6.09 12.30 -16.33
CA TYR A 322 7.15 12.48 -15.34
C TYR A 322 8.46 13.01 -15.93
N VAL A 323 8.87 12.58 -17.13
CA VAL A 323 10.13 13.02 -17.74
C VAL A 323 9.89 14.18 -18.69
N ASP A 324 9.01 14.01 -19.69
CA ASP A 324 8.80 15.01 -20.73
C ASP A 324 8.19 16.29 -20.16
N ASP A 325 7.16 16.18 -19.32
CA ASP A 325 6.51 17.33 -18.68
C ASP A 325 7.48 18.07 -17.73
N THR A 326 8.35 17.34 -17.01
CA THR A 326 9.41 17.96 -16.20
C THR A 326 10.35 18.77 -17.08
N CYS A 327 10.84 18.20 -18.18
CA CYS A 327 11.72 18.90 -19.10
C CYS A 327 11.06 20.13 -19.75
N VAL A 328 9.79 20.03 -20.13
CA VAL A 328 9.03 21.17 -20.67
C VAL A 328 8.86 22.26 -19.62
N SER A 329 8.54 21.90 -18.38
CA SER A 329 8.33 22.86 -17.28
C SER A 329 9.62 23.61 -16.89
N GLU A 330 10.77 23.00 -17.11
CA GLU A 330 12.08 23.54 -16.77
C GLU A 330 12.86 24.11 -17.98
N ASP A 331 12.22 24.23 -19.15
CA ASP A 331 12.84 24.74 -20.40
C ASP A 331 14.07 23.92 -20.84
N ILE A 332 14.04 22.61 -20.59
CA ILE A 332 15.07 21.65 -21.02
C ILE A 332 14.70 21.10 -22.41
N ALA A 333 15.66 21.08 -23.33
CA ALA A 333 15.46 20.54 -24.67
C ALA A 333 15.07 19.05 -24.63
N ALA A 334 14.02 18.69 -25.38
CA ALA A 334 13.49 17.32 -25.46
C ALA A 334 14.50 16.29 -26.00
N GLY A 335 14.15 15.00 -25.90
CA GLY A 335 14.97 13.90 -26.40
C GLY A 335 16.19 13.62 -25.52
N GLU A 336 17.35 13.35 -26.12
CA GLU A 336 18.56 12.94 -25.39
C GLU A 336 19.06 13.98 -24.40
N THR A 337 18.90 15.27 -24.70
CA THR A 337 19.30 16.35 -23.78
C THR A 337 18.48 16.28 -22.49
N CYS A 338 17.15 16.13 -22.60
CA CYS A 338 16.26 15.91 -21.47
C CYS A 338 16.66 14.66 -20.68
N GLN A 339 16.79 13.51 -21.35
CA GLN A 339 17.14 12.25 -20.69
C GLN A 339 18.47 12.33 -19.92
N SER A 340 19.50 12.91 -20.53
CA SER A 340 20.81 13.06 -19.89
C SER A 340 20.80 14.06 -18.72
N THR A 341 20.06 15.16 -18.85
CA THR A 341 19.91 16.16 -17.78
C THR A 341 19.19 15.57 -16.57
N ILE A 342 18.12 14.81 -16.80
CA ILE A 342 17.37 14.11 -15.75
C ILE A 342 18.25 13.02 -15.12
N TYR A 343 19.00 12.25 -15.91
CA TYR A 343 19.96 11.29 -15.37
C TYR A 343 20.99 11.96 -14.46
N ASP A 344 21.60 13.07 -14.89
CA ASP A 344 22.62 13.77 -14.11
C ASP A 344 22.07 14.31 -12.77
N ARG A 345 20.76 14.53 -12.66
CA ARG A 345 20.07 14.89 -11.41
C ARG A 345 20.02 13.73 -10.42
N TYR A 346 19.75 12.51 -10.90
CA TYR A 346 19.50 11.35 -10.05
C TYR A 346 20.68 10.38 -9.94
N LYS A 347 21.74 10.57 -10.74
CA LYS A 347 22.87 9.62 -10.85
C LYS A 347 23.55 9.27 -9.53
N ASP A 348 23.51 10.17 -8.55
CA ASP A 348 24.15 9.98 -7.24
C ASP A 348 23.25 9.17 -6.28
N GLU A 349 21.96 9.02 -6.59
CA GLU A 349 21.00 8.15 -5.88
C GLU A 349 20.88 6.76 -6.52
N LEU A 350 21.44 6.57 -7.72
CA LEU A 350 21.36 5.29 -8.45
C LEU A 350 22.32 4.26 -7.84
N TYR A 351 21.79 3.11 -7.48
CA TYR A 351 22.59 1.92 -7.22
C TYR A 351 22.72 1.08 -8.49
N CYS A 352 23.94 1.03 -9.02
CA CYS A 352 24.27 0.32 -10.25
C CYS A 352 24.78 -1.12 -10.00
N GLY A 353 24.97 -1.52 -8.74
CA GLY A 353 25.62 -2.79 -8.40
C GLY A 353 26.98 -2.95 -9.10
N GLY A 354 27.19 -4.09 -9.77
CA GLY A 354 28.41 -4.40 -10.51
C GLY A 354 28.48 -3.84 -11.94
N LEU A 355 27.58 -2.94 -12.34
CA LEU A 355 27.56 -2.36 -13.69
C LEU A 355 28.63 -1.27 -13.84
N ASP A 356 29.27 -1.21 -15.00
CA ASP A 356 30.08 -0.06 -15.36
C ASP A 356 29.20 1.19 -15.59
N ALA A 357 29.84 2.37 -15.58
CA ALA A 357 29.14 3.65 -15.63
C ALA A 357 28.30 3.83 -16.91
N ASP A 358 28.77 3.35 -18.07
CA ASP A 358 28.05 3.49 -19.34
C ASP A 358 26.86 2.53 -19.40
N ALA A 359 27.05 1.30 -18.93
CA ALA A 359 25.97 0.33 -18.79
C ALA A 359 24.90 0.82 -17.82
N CYS A 360 25.29 1.37 -16.66
CA CYS A 360 24.35 1.91 -15.69
C CYS A 360 23.58 3.10 -16.25
N LYS A 361 24.26 4.06 -16.87
CA LYS A 361 23.61 5.20 -17.54
C LYS A 361 22.63 4.75 -18.60
N THR A 362 23.01 3.78 -19.42
CA THR A 362 22.15 3.23 -20.48
C THR A 362 20.91 2.58 -19.88
N ILE A 363 21.08 1.75 -18.87
CA ILE A 363 19.97 1.07 -18.20
C ILE A 363 19.04 2.08 -17.53
N ALA A 364 19.58 3.01 -16.75
CA ALA A 364 18.81 4.04 -16.06
C ALA A 364 18.03 4.94 -17.03
N THR A 365 18.66 5.41 -18.11
CA THR A 365 18.01 6.34 -19.06
C THR A 365 17.08 5.65 -20.05
N LYS A 366 17.38 4.41 -20.45
CA LYS A 366 16.63 3.73 -21.51
C LYS A 366 15.61 2.73 -20.98
N ARG A 367 15.76 2.16 -19.79
CA ARG A 367 14.83 1.15 -19.27
C ARG A 367 13.96 1.62 -18.11
N PHE A 368 14.35 2.71 -17.46
CA PHE A 368 13.87 3.03 -16.12
C PHE A 368 13.63 4.52 -15.85
N LEU A 369 13.86 5.42 -16.81
CA LEU A 369 13.88 6.85 -16.53
C LEU A 369 12.51 7.35 -16.06
N GLY A 370 11.43 6.87 -16.67
CA GLY A 370 10.06 7.13 -16.25
C GLY A 370 9.80 6.61 -14.83
N GLN A 371 10.17 5.36 -14.54
CA GLN A 371 10.03 4.75 -13.22
C GLN A 371 10.85 5.45 -12.12
N VAL A 372 12.09 5.84 -12.43
CA VAL A 372 12.98 6.59 -11.53
C VAL A 372 12.34 7.92 -11.15
N VAL A 373 11.91 8.69 -12.16
CA VAL A 373 11.35 10.02 -11.91
C VAL A 373 9.97 9.94 -11.24
N SER A 374 9.11 9.02 -11.68
CA SER A 374 7.78 8.83 -11.08
C SER A 374 7.90 8.42 -9.62
N GLY A 375 8.78 7.47 -9.30
CA GLY A 375 9.00 7.00 -7.94
C GLY A 375 9.53 8.09 -7.02
N VAL A 376 10.49 8.91 -7.48
CA VAL A 376 11.01 10.03 -6.69
C VAL A 376 9.94 11.12 -6.49
N GLN A 377 9.12 11.41 -7.50
CA GLN A 377 8.06 12.42 -7.38
C GLN A 377 6.92 11.96 -6.46
N LYS A 378 6.45 10.71 -6.60
CA LYS A 378 5.39 10.13 -5.76
C LYS A 378 5.78 10.10 -4.28
N ASN A 379 7.05 9.81 -3.99
CA ASN A 379 7.55 9.82 -2.62
C ASN A 379 7.83 11.22 -2.07
N ARG A 380 7.69 12.31 -2.85
CA ARG A 380 7.99 13.67 -2.36
C ARG A 380 7.07 14.05 -1.19
N ASP A 381 5.75 13.88 -1.37
CA ASP A 381 4.77 14.27 -0.36
C ASP A 381 4.90 13.39 0.89
N PHE A 382 5.10 12.09 0.68
CA PHE A 382 5.42 11.14 1.75
C PHE A 382 6.65 11.56 2.55
N ASN A 383 7.75 11.91 1.88
CA ASN A 383 8.97 12.35 2.55
C ASN A 383 8.79 13.67 3.31
N ILE A 384 8.01 14.61 2.78
CA ILE A 384 7.70 15.86 3.48
C ILE A 384 6.89 15.56 4.75
N ALA A 385 5.82 14.79 4.63
CA ALA A 385 4.96 14.44 5.77
C ALA A 385 5.73 13.63 6.83
N MET A 386 6.54 12.67 6.39
CA MET A 386 7.38 11.86 7.28
C MET A 386 8.51 12.67 7.92
N SER A 387 9.03 13.71 7.26
CA SER A 387 10.07 14.56 7.83
C SER A 387 9.64 15.28 9.11
N GLU A 388 8.35 15.53 9.29
CA GLU A 388 7.77 16.09 10.51
C GLU A 388 7.73 15.07 11.67
N LYS A 389 7.89 13.78 11.37
CA LYS A 389 7.88 12.66 12.31
C LYS A 389 9.28 12.10 12.60
N ILE A 390 10.35 12.69 12.03
CA ILE A 390 11.73 12.28 12.31
C ILE A 390 12.09 12.70 13.74
N GLY A 391 12.11 11.74 14.68
CA GLY A 391 12.72 11.89 16.01
C GLY A 391 11.78 12.07 17.22
N PRO A 392 10.54 11.59 17.19
CA PRO A 392 9.99 10.91 18.38
C PRO A 392 9.26 9.61 18.01
N SER A 393 9.11 8.69 18.96
CA SER A 393 8.16 7.57 18.85
C SER A 393 6.76 8.06 18.42
N THR A 394 6.25 7.48 17.33
CA THR A 394 4.95 7.78 16.71
C THR A 394 4.07 6.53 16.73
N THR A 395 2.81 6.61 16.28
CA THR A 395 1.96 5.43 16.16
C THR A 395 1.95 4.86 14.74
N VAL A 396 1.63 3.57 14.62
CA VAL A 396 1.37 2.92 13.33
C VAL A 396 0.25 3.65 12.58
N GLY A 397 -0.83 4.04 13.27
CA GLY A 397 -1.96 4.76 12.67
C GLY A 397 -1.58 6.10 12.07
N ASP A 398 -0.65 6.84 12.69
CA ASP A 398 -0.13 8.09 12.15
C ASP A 398 0.62 7.86 10.82
N ILE A 399 1.46 6.82 10.75
CA ILE A 399 2.20 6.50 9.52
C ILE A 399 1.27 6.00 8.42
N VAL A 400 0.33 5.11 8.74
CA VAL A 400 -0.69 4.64 7.78
C VAL A 400 -1.52 5.81 7.25
N THR A 401 -1.82 6.81 8.09
CA THR A 401 -2.50 8.04 7.65
C THR A 401 -1.64 8.84 6.68
N ILE A 402 -0.35 9.03 6.97
CA ILE A 402 0.60 9.71 6.08
C ILE A 402 0.71 8.99 4.73
N ILE A 403 0.80 7.66 4.72
CA ILE A 403 0.84 6.82 3.51
C ILE A 403 -0.41 7.10 2.65
N ARG A 404 -1.59 7.06 3.26
CA ARG A 404 -2.87 7.31 2.58
C ARG A 404 -3.00 8.73 2.03
N GLU A 405 -2.64 9.74 2.82
CA GLU A 405 -2.66 11.15 2.40
C GLU A 405 -1.67 11.41 1.25
N SER A 406 -0.57 10.66 1.23
CA SER A 406 0.44 10.67 0.16
C SER A 406 0.05 9.84 -1.06
N LYS A 407 -1.15 9.23 -1.06
CA LYS A 407 -1.67 8.37 -2.14
C LYS A 407 -0.76 7.16 -2.45
N LEU A 408 -0.04 6.69 -1.45
CA LEU A 408 0.71 5.44 -1.52
C LEU A 408 -0.21 4.25 -1.18
N PRO A 409 0.11 3.03 -1.65
CA PRO A 409 -0.64 1.82 -1.28
C PRO A 409 -0.67 1.58 0.24
N ASP A 410 -1.75 1.02 0.78
CA ASP A 410 -1.80 0.68 2.21
C ASP A 410 -0.73 -0.37 2.57
N GLU A 411 -0.35 -1.21 1.60
CA GLU A 411 0.70 -2.22 1.70
C GLU A 411 2.12 -1.64 1.78
N THR A 412 2.28 -0.31 1.69
CA THR A 412 3.57 0.36 1.90
C THR A 412 4.12 0.08 3.31
N PHE A 413 3.23 -0.02 4.31
CA PHE A 413 3.60 -0.39 5.67
C PHE A 413 3.73 -1.93 5.81
N PRO A 414 4.82 -2.46 6.39
CA PRO A 414 5.19 -3.87 6.22
C PRO A 414 4.38 -4.87 7.08
N VAL A 415 3.69 -4.39 8.10
CA VAL A 415 3.02 -5.26 9.10
C VAL A 415 1.56 -4.87 9.32
N LEU A 416 0.73 -5.86 9.64
CA LEU A 416 -0.62 -5.72 10.14
C LEU A 416 -0.57 -5.76 11.67
N THR A 417 -0.82 -4.61 12.30
CA THR A 417 -0.79 -4.46 13.76
C THR A 417 -1.76 -3.37 14.21
N ASP A 418 -1.91 -3.18 15.53
CA ASP A 418 -2.80 -2.18 16.11
C ASP A 418 -2.35 -0.77 15.73
N ALA A 419 -3.28 0.07 15.29
CA ALA A 419 -3.00 1.45 14.88
C ALA A 419 -2.47 2.32 16.04
N SER A 420 -2.71 1.94 17.29
CA SER A 420 -2.18 2.61 18.49
C SER A 420 -0.79 2.12 18.89
N ARG A 421 -0.30 1.03 18.30
CA ARG A 421 1.04 0.51 18.56
C ARG A 421 2.07 1.60 18.24
N ARG A 422 3.03 1.78 19.14
CA ARG A 422 4.08 2.78 18.99
C ARG A 422 5.27 2.21 18.23
N ILE A 423 5.89 3.07 17.44
CA ILE A 423 7.03 2.76 16.60
C ILE A 423 8.03 3.90 16.61
N MET A 424 9.29 3.53 16.51
CA MET A 424 10.38 4.44 16.29
C MET A 424 10.71 4.51 14.81
N VAL A 425 10.89 5.73 14.29
CA VAL A 425 11.27 5.98 12.89
C VAL A 425 12.68 6.54 12.86
N ARG A 426 13.53 6.01 11.97
CA ARG A 426 14.85 6.59 11.68
C ARG A 426 15.00 6.88 10.20
N SER A 427 15.76 7.92 9.90
CA SER A 427 16.13 8.25 8.53
C SER A 427 17.10 7.22 7.97
N SER A 428 17.09 7.08 6.66
CA SER A 428 17.97 6.20 5.89
C SER A 428 18.25 6.81 4.53
N ASP A 429 19.31 6.34 3.88
CA ASP A 429 19.58 6.67 2.49
C ASP A 429 18.46 6.17 1.57
N ARG A 430 17.95 7.08 0.73
CA ARG A 430 17.17 6.71 -0.45
C ARG A 430 18.15 6.30 -1.55
N THR A 431 17.92 5.11 -2.09
CA THR A 431 18.69 4.54 -3.18
C THR A 431 17.75 3.95 -4.20
N ILE A 432 18.10 4.09 -5.47
CA ILE A 432 17.30 3.65 -6.60
C ILE A 432 18.10 2.54 -7.30
N ASP A 433 17.74 1.29 -7.00
CA ASP A 433 18.41 0.12 -7.56
C ASP A 433 17.98 -0.12 -9.01
N VAL A 434 18.93 -0.01 -9.92
CA VAL A 434 18.76 -0.36 -11.35
C VAL A 434 19.60 -1.58 -11.76
N SER A 435 20.31 -2.17 -10.81
CA SER A 435 21.30 -3.24 -11.01
C SER A 435 20.69 -4.56 -11.47
N SER A 436 19.42 -4.83 -11.11
CA SER A 436 18.67 -6.01 -11.56
C SER A 436 18.43 -6.01 -13.07
N LYS A 437 18.45 -4.82 -13.70
CA LYS A 437 18.13 -4.56 -15.12
C LYS A 437 16.69 -4.90 -15.55
N VAL A 438 15.86 -5.40 -14.62
CA VAL A 438 14.52 -5.96 -14.86
C VAL A 438 13.44 -5.28 -14.03
N VAL A 439 13.75 -4.82 -12.82
CA VAL A 439 12.89 -4.03 -11.92
C VAL A 439 13.71 -2.92 -11.28
N THR A 440 13.06 -1.83 -10.91
CA THR A 440 13.66 -0.79 -10.07
C THR A 440 13.10 -0.94 -8.69
N ASP A 441 13.97 -1.03 -7.70
CA ASP A 441 13.59 -0.95 -6.29
C ASP A 441 14.06 0.40 -5.76
N ILE A 442 13.14 1.17 -5.16
CA ILE A 442 13.47 2.45 -4.53
C ILE A 442 13.36 2.23 -3.04
N THR A 443 14.48 2.36 -2.31
CA THR A 443 14.43 2.24 -0.86
C THR A 443 13.63 3.38 -0.27
N SER A 444 12.77 3.07 0.71
CA SER A 444 12.21 4.08 1.59
C SER A 444 13.36 4.88 2.24
N PRO A 445 13.29 6.21 2.33
CA PRO A 445 14.26 7.01 3.10
C PRO A 445 14.07 6.88 4.62
N TYR A 446 13.24 5.95 5.06
CA TYR A 446 12.94 5.68 6.46
C TYR A 446 12.93 4.19 6.74
N VAL A 447 13.42 3.84 7.93
CA VAL A 447 13.31 2.53 8.55
C VAL A 447 12.44 2.64 9.80
N ILE A 448 11.75 1.57 10.16
CA ILE A 448 10.88 1.53 11.34
C ILE A 448 11.31 0.44 12.31
N PHE A 449 11.09 0.69 13.60
CA PHE A 449 11.33 -0.25 14.70
C PHE A 449 10.09 -0.24 15.60
N PHE A 450 9.77 -1.36 16.26
CA PHE A 450 8.77 -1.34 17.33
C PHE A 450 9.39 -0.77 18.60
N ASP A 451 8.65 0.10 19.29
CA ASP A 451 9.06 0.87 20.46
C ASP A 451 7.77 1.21 21.22
N ASP A 452 7.27 0.23 21.98
CA ASP A 452 5.88 0.18 22.44
C ASP A 452 5.58 1.19 23.57
N ASP A 453 6.57 1.53 24.40
CA ASP A 453 6.44 2.58 25.42
C ASP A 453 6.84 3.98 24.90
N GLY A 454 7.65 4.04 23.85
CA GLY A 454 8.03 5.25 23.18
C GLY A 454 9.13 6.05 23.86
N ASP A 455 10.07 5.36 24.49
CA ASP A 455 11.28 5.95 25.08
C ASP A 455 12.45 6.09 24.08
N ASP A 456 12.24 5.68 22.81
CA ASP A 456 13.21 5.59 21.72
C ASP A 456 14.24 4.46 21.86
N ILE A 457 13.95 3.39 22.60
CA ILE A 457 14.64 2.10 22.50
C ILE A 457 13.71 1.11 21.78
N PRO A 458 14.18 0.45 20.71
CA PRO A 458 13.42 -0.64 20.12
C PRO A 458 13.17 -1.79 21.10
N ASN A 459 11.96 -2.35 21.07
CA ASN A 459 11.54 -3.53 21.86
C ASN A 459 12.53 -4.69 21.85
N ASP A 460 13.22 -4.90 20.72
CA ASP A 460 14.22 -5.95 20.57
C ASP A 460 15.50 -5.67 21.36
N LEU A 461 15.93 -4.40 21.41
CA LEU A 461 17.06 -3.98 22.20
C LEU A 461 16.71 -3.98 23.69
N GLU A 462 15.49 -3.58 24.05
CA GLU A 462 15.02 -3.69 25.43
C GLU A 462 15.10 -5.11 25.98
N ARG A 463 14.64 -6.10 25.19
CA ARG A 463 14.81 -7.52 25.53
C ARG A 463 16.27 -7.94 25.69
N GLU A 464 17.17 -7.32 24.92
CA GLU A 464 18.62 -7.55 25.01
C GLU A 464 19.25 -6.89 26.25
N TYR A 465 18.70 -5.77 26.72
CA TYR A 465 19.06 -5.13 28.00
C TYR A 465 18.38 -5.79 29.21
N GLY A 466 17.29 -6.53 28.98
CA GLY A 466 16.47 -7.12 30.05
C GLY A 466 15.47 -6.13 30.65
N THR A 467 15.18 -5.03 29.96
CA THR A 467 14.15 -4.04 30.30
C THR A 467 12.76 -4.52 29.82
N ASP A 468 11.70 -3.87 30.29
CA ASP A 468 10.31 -4.19 29.93
C ASP A 468 9.87 -3.32 28.74
N PRO A 469 9.57 -3.89 27.55
CA PRO A 469 9.20 -3.14 26.36
C PRO A 469 7.95 -2.25 26.43
N ASN A 470 7.25 -2.27 27.56
CA ASN A 470 6.04 -1.49 27.79
C ASN A 470 6.22 -0.48 28.94
N ASN A 471 7.45 -0.26 29.40
CA ASN A 471 7.73 0.60 30.53
C ASN A 471 9.09 1.31 30.39
N SER A 472 9.01 2.61 30.08
CA SER A 472 10.18 3.45 29.77
C SER A 472 11.19 3.62 30.91
N ASP A 473 10.83 3.25 32.14
CA ASP A 473 11.68 3.28 33.33
C ASP A 473 11.49 1.93 34.03
N SER A 474 12.24 0.94 33.57
CA SER A 474 12.04 -0.48 33.90
C SER A 474 12.26 -0.78 35.38
N ASP A 475 13.16 -0.05 36.03
CA ASP A 475 13.48 -0.24 37.44
C ASP A 475 12.76 0.74 38.39
N GLY A 476 12.13 1.77 37.84
CA GLY A 476 11.29 2.74 38.53
C GLY A 476 12.08 3.76 39.37
N ASP A 477 13.35 4.02 39.05
CA ASP A 477 14.21 4.91 39.80
C ASP A 477 14.10 6.40 39.38
N GLY A 478 13.37 6.67 38.30
CA GLY A 478 13.05 8.00 37.79
C GLY A 478 13.92 8.47 36.63
N TYR A 479 14.82 7.63 36.13
CA TYR A 479 15.50 7.80 34.84
C TYR A 479 14.89 6.82 33.82
N ASP A 480 14.69 7.25 32.59
CA ASP A 480 14.26 6.32 31.54
C ASP A 480 15.41 5.40 31.10
N ASP A 481 15.07 4.21 30.61
CA ASP A 481 16.02 3.16 30.24
C ASP A 481 17.04 3.68 29.23
N LYS A 482 16.58 4.52 28.30
CA LYS A 482 17.44 5.20 27.30
C LYS A 482 18.46 6.11 27.96
N THR A 483 18.05 6.98 28.87
CA THR A 483 18.95 7.89 29.59
C THR A 483 20.01 7.10 30.33
N GLU A 484 19.64 5.98 30.93
CA GLU A 484 20.60 5.12 31.63
C GLU A 484 21.61 4.49 30.68
N ILE A 485 21.16 3.90 29.57
CA ILE A 485 22.02 3.28 28.55
C ILE A 485 22.97 4.32 27.94
N GLU A 486 22.47 5.50 27.56
CA GLU A 486 23.27 6.61 27.02
C GLU A 486 24.38 7.06 27.99
N ASN A 487 24.11 6.99 29.30
CA ASN A 487 25.07 7.35 30.34
C ASN A 487 25.86 6.14 30.90
N GLY A 488 25.66 4.95 30.32
CA GLY A 488 26.37 3.72 30.65
C GLY A 488 25.93 3.04 31.96
N PHE A 489 24.76 3.34 32.49
CA PHE A 489 24.16 2.69 33.66
C PHE A 489 23.43 1.39 33.27
N ASP A 490 22.97 0.64 34.29
CA ASP A 490 22.23 -0.62 34.11
C ASP A 490 20.73 -0.33 34.31
N PRO A 491 19.91 -0.32 33.24
CA PRO A 491 18.51 0.10 33.31
C PRO A 491 17.58 -0.88 34.06
N THR A 492 18.14 -1.98 34.57
CA THR A 492 17.37 -2.98 35.32
C THR A 492 17.59 -2.87 36.83
N ARG A 493 18.37 -1.88 37.30
CA ARG A 493 18.84 -1.80 38.69
C ARG A 493 18.99 -0.37 39.21
N THR A 494 18.22 -0.08 40.27
CA THR A 494 18.22 1.25 40.89
C THR A 494 19.61 1.66 41.39
N GLY A 495 20.28 2.54 40.64
CA GLY A 495 21.62 3.03 40.91
C GLY A 495 22.77 2.00 40.80
N GLY A 496 23.97 2.49 40.49
CA GLY A 496 25.15 1.65 40.38
C GLY A 496 26.33 2.40 39.77
N PRO A 497 27.53 1.81 39.73
CA PRO A 497 28.57 2.31 38.83
C PRO A 497 28.17 2.03 37.37
N PRO A 498 28.68 2.82 36.41
CA PRO A 498 28.51 2.50 35.00
C PRO A 498 28.99 1.07 34.68
N THR A 499 28.24 0.37 33.84
CA THR A 499 28.47 -1.04 33.46
C THR A 499 29.77 -1.21 32.67
N GLY A 500 30.20 -0.16 31.96
CA GLY A 500 31.33 -0.22 31.03
C GLY A 500 31.06 -1.11 29.81
N ARG A 501 29.79 -1.44 29.53
CA ARG A 501 29.37 -2.10 28.29
C ARG A 501 29.64 -1.17 27.11
N GLU A 502 30.32 -1.69 26.09
CA GLU A 502 30.45 -0.98 24.82
C GLU A 502 29.17 -1.19 24.01
N LEU A 503 28.67 -0.09 23.45
CA LEU A 503 27.53 -0.11 22.54
C LEU A 503 27.96 -0.73 21.20
N THR A 504 27.10 -1.57 20.64
CA THR A 504 27.21 -2.08 19.28
C THR A 504 26.89 -0.97 18.26
N GLY A 505 27.21 -1.19 16.99
CA GLY A 505 27.00 -0.16 15.96
C GLY A 505 25.55 0.28 15.81
N ILE A 506 24.59 -0.66 15.87
CA ILE A 506 23.15 -0.29 15.81
C ILE A 506 22.72 0.48 17.06
N GLU A 507 23.17 0.08 18.26
CA GLU A 507 22.84 0.80 19.51
C GLU A 507 23.38 2.23 19.45
N GLN A 508 24.64 2.40 19.05
CA GLN A 508 25.28 3.71 18.92
C GLN A 508 24.59 4.57 17.86
N ALA A 509 24.29 4.01 16.68
CA ALA A 509 23.63 4.75 15.60
C ALA A 509 22.23 5.24 16.02
N LEU A 510 21.49 4.45 16.80
CA LEU A 510 20.16 4.83 17.28
C LEU A 510 20.22 5.92 18.36
N ILE A 511 21.19 5.84 19.27
CA ILE A 511 21.44 6.85 20.32
C ILE A 511 21.89 8.17 19.71
N ASP A 512 22.86 8.13 18.79
CA ASP A 512 23.38 9.32 18.13
C ASP A 512 22.44 9.87 17.05
N ASN A 513 21.29 9.20 16.84
CA ASN A 513 20.30 9.53 15.82
C ASN A 513 20.92 9.66 14.41
N VAL A 514 21.83 8.73 14.10
CA VAL A 514 22.51 8.63 12.81
C VAL A 514 21.62 7.85 11.84
N PRO A 515 21.57 8.23 10.54
CA PRO A 515 20.83 7.46 9.56
C PRO A 515 21.31 6.01 9.48
N VAL A 516 20.36 5.08 9.39
CA VAL A 516 20.63 3.64 9.33
C VAL A 516 20.68 3.22 7.86
N GLU A 517 21.82 2.71 7.38
CA GLU A 517 21.94 2.21 6.01
C GLU A 517 21.06 0.97 5.77
N GLN A 518 20.82 0.67 4.50
CA GLN A 518 19.91 -0.39 4.07
C GLN A 518 20.64 -1.47 3.25
N PRO A 519 20.52 -2.77 3.60
CA PRO A 519 21.24 -3.85 2.95
C PRO A 519 20.77 -4.14 1.51
N LEU A 520 19.69 -3.52 1.03
CA LEU A 520 19.31 -3.64 -0.37
C LEU A 520 20.44 -3.17 -1.30
N THR A 521 21.09 -2.05 -0.98
CA THR A 521 22.11 -1.41 -1.84
C THR A 521 23.44 -1.18 -1.14
N LYS A 522 23.50 -1.25 0.20
CA LYS A 522 24.72 -1.08 0.98
C LYS A 522 25.26 -2.41 1.51
N GLY A 523 26.47 -2.39 2.06
CA GLY A 523 27.12 -3.55 2.67
C GLY A 523 27.78 -4.54 1.71
N GLU A 524 28.83 -5.20 2.19
CA GLU A 524 29.47 -6.31 1.51
C GLU A 524 28.76 -7.63 1.87
N VAL A 525 28.40 -8.42 0.86
CA VAL A 525 27.83 -9.75 1.08
C VAL A 525 28.91 -10.67 1.66
N ASP A 526 28.59 -11.33 2.76
CA ASP A 526 29.47 -12.26 3.44
C ASP A 526 28.74 -13.59 3.72
N PRO A 527 29.24 -14.73 3.19
CA PRO A 527 28.60 -16.04 3.36
C PRO A 527 28.47 -16.52 4.81
N GLU A 528 29.17 -15.93 5.77
CA GLU A 528 28.96 -16.20 7.20
C GLU A 528 27.55 -15.79 7.67
N PHE A 529 26.97 -14.78 7.03
CA PHE A 529 25.66 -14.23 7.37
C PHE A 529 24.60 -14.76 6.43
N THR A 530 23.55 -15.38 6.97
CA THR A 530 22.47 -15.95 6.17
C THR A 530 21.13 -15.76 6.87
N VAL A 531 20.09 -15.42 6.11
CA VAL A 531 18.70 -15.71 6.49
C VAL A 531 18.35 -17.06 5.85
N GLU A 532 18.27 -18.13 6.65
CA GLU A 532 18.12 -19.49 6.11
C GLU A 532 16.66 -19.82 5.77
N LYS A 533 15.71 -19.43 6.62
CA LYS A 533 14.29 -19.73 6.43
C LYS A 533 13.36 -18.80 7.22
N ILE A 534 12.13 -18.73 6.73
CA ILE A 534 10.97 -18.22 7.46
C ILE A 534 9.95 -19.35 7.58
N ASP A 535 9.60 -19.71 8.81
CA ASP A 535 8.56 -20.67 9.14
C ASP A 535 7.32 -19.93 9.64
N THR A 536 6.14 -20.37 9.20
CA THR A 536 4.88 -19.91 9.76
C THR A 536 4.34 -20.97 10.71
N VAL A 537 4.05 -20.56 11.95
CA VAL A 537 3.38 -21.40 12.95
C VAL A 537 1.99 -20.85 13.18
N THR A 538 0.98 -21.70 13.05
CA THR A 538 -0.41 -21.36 13.35
C THR A 538 -0.83 -22.11 14.61
N GLU A 539 -1.04 -21.39 15.70
CA GLU A 539 -1.55 -21.93 16.96
C GLU A 539 -2.80 -21.16 17.37
N GLU A 540 -3.89 -21.87 17.67
CA GLU A 540 -5.15 -21.26 18.17
C GLU A 540 -5.71 -20.09 17.32
N ASP A 541 -5.55 -20.17 15.99
CA ASP A 541 -5.91 -19.12 15.02
C ASP A 541 -5.03 -17.85 15.06
N GLU A 542 -3.93 -17.87 15.83
CA GLU A 542 -2.86 -16.87 15.81
C GLU A 542 -1.70 -17.35 14.93
N ILE A 543 -1.15 -16.42 14.15
CA ILE A 543 -0.11 -16.71 13.17
C ILE A 543 1.17 -16.02 13.61
N THR A 544 2.24 -16.80 13.75
CA THR A 544 3.55 -16.31 14.13
C THR A 544 4.57 -16.67 13.06
N TYR A 545 5.52 -15.77 12.82
CA TYR A 545 6.60 -15.97 11.86
C TYR A 545 7.90 -16.16 12.61
N THR A 546 8.53 -17.32 12.42
CA THR A 546 9.86 -17.59 12.95
C THR A 546 10.86 -17.45 11.82
N ILE A 547 11.76 -16.48 11.94
CA ILE A 547 12.84 -16.22 10.99
C ILE A 547 14.13 -16.72 11.64
N SER A 548 14.93 -17.47 10.90
CA SER A 548 16.17 -18.04 11.44
C SER A 548 17.30 -18.02 10.44
N GLY A 549 18.52 -18.05 10.97
CA GLY A 549 19.70 -17.96 10.15
C GLY A 549 21.00 -18.06 10.94
N LYS A 550 22.06 -17.52 10.33
CA LYS A 550 23.42 -17.53 10.88
C LYS A 550 24.11 -16.18 10.76
N GLY A 551 25.13 -16.00 11.59
CA GLY A 551 26.10 -14.91 11.57
C GLY A 551 27.27 -15.25 12.50
N ALA A 552 28.15 -14.28 12.74
CA ALA A 552 29.25 -14.44 13.68
C ALA A 552 28.71 -14.76 15.10
N PRO A 553 29.33 -15.67 15.88
CA PRO A 553 28.89 -16.01 17.23
C PRO A 553 28.79 -14.81 18.20
N HIS A 554 27.81 -14.83 19.11
CA HIS A 554 27.54 -13.79 20.11
C HIS A 554 27.43 -12.36 19.59
N THR A 555 27.13 -12.18 18.30
CA THR A 555 27.05 -10.89 17.63
C THR A 555 25.61 -10.40 17.62
N LEU A 556 25.42 -9.11 17.90
CA LEU A 556 24.12 -8.46 17.70
C LEU A 556 23.96 -8.14 16.22
N LEU A 557 22.95 -8.73 15.62
CA LEU A 557 22.61 -8.62 14.22
C LEU A 557 21.41 -7.71 14.03
N THR A 558 21.39 -6.99 12.91
CA THR A 558 20.25 -6.21 12.48
C THR A 558 19.52 -6.95 11.36
N VAL A 559 18.25 -7.28 11.57
CA VAL A 559 17.41 -7.97 10.61
C VAL A 559 16.51 -6.96 9.93
N TYR A 560 16.51 -6.93 8.61
CA TYR A 560 15.67 -6.04 7.80
C TYR A 560 14.61 -6.88 7.10
N LEU A 561 13.34 -6.56 7.30
CA LEU A 561 12.20 -7.15 6.59
C LEU A 561 11.60 -6.07 5.67
N TYR A 562 11.82 -6.27 4.37
CA TYR A 562 11.38 -5.35 3.33
C TYR A 562 10.02 -5.72 2.79
N SER A 563 9.08 -4.78 2.88
CA SER A 563 8.00 -4.60 1.91
C SER A 563 8.37 -3.39 1.02
N GLU A 564 7.61 -2.29 1.07
CA GLU A 564 8.08 -0.99 0.55
C GLU A 564 8.84 -0.20 1.63
N MET A 565 8.33 -0.18 2.87
CA MET A 565 9.07 0.31 4.04
C MET A 565 9.73 -0.86 4.80
N PRO A 566 11.02 -0.75 5.17
CA PRO A 566 11.71 -1.78 5.93
C PRO A 566 11.41 -1.71 7.43
N LEU A 567 10.93 -2.83 7.98
CA LEU A 567 10.94 -3.10 9.42
C LEU A 567 12.32 -3.60 9.83
N VAL A 568 12.90 -2.98 10.85
CA VAL A 568 14.23 -3.31 11.37
C VAL A 568 14.10 -3.89 12.77
N LEU A 569 14.75 -5.03 12.97
CA LEU A 569 14.73 -5.81 14.19
C LEU A 569 16.17 -6.08 14.66
N ALA A 570 16.35 -6.36 15.96
CA ALA A 570 17.64 -6.74 16.52
C ALA A 570 17.61 -8.17 17.08
N VAL A 571 18.65 -8.96 16.81
CA VAL A 571 18.76 -10.33 17.32
C VAL A 571 20.21 -10.70 17.61
N ARG A 572 20.48 -11.34 18.75
CA ARG A 572 21.81 -11.84 19.07
C ARG A 572 21.98 -13.29 18.63
N THR A 573 23.13 -13.61 18.02
CA THR A 573 23.50 -15.00 17.73
C THR A 573 23.96 -15.76 18.98
N ASP A 574 23.73 -17.07 18.98
CA ASP A 574 24.24 -17.98 20.00
C ASP A 574 25.76 -18.22 19.85
N GLU A 575 26.31 -19.10 20.70
CA GLU A 575 27.73 -19.49 20.70
C GLU A 575 28.19 -20.18 19.41
N PHE A 576 27.25 -20.68 18.60
CA PHE A 576 27.48 -21.35 17.32
C PHE A 576 27.15 -20.45 16.12
N GLY A 577 26.76 -19.19 16.36
CA GLY A 577 26.38 -18.25 15.31
C GLY A 577 24.96 -18.40 14.81
N ASN A 578 24.11 -19.25 15.40
CA ASN A 578 22.71 -19.35 15.00
C ASN A 578 21.89 -18.24 15.64
N TRP A 579 20.87 -17.77 14.93
CA TRP A 579 19.88 -16.85 15.48
C TRP A 579 18.47 -17.27 15.06
N VAL A 580 17.51 -16.94 15.92
CA VAL A 580 16.08 -17.17 15.68
C VAL A 580 15.33 -15.95 16.21
N TYR A 581 14.41 -15.44 15.41
CA TYR A 581 13.53 -14.33 15.75
C TYR A 581 12.08 -14.75 15.54
N THR A 582 11.21 -14.42 16.49
CA THR A 582 9.76 -14.65 16.36
C THR A 582 9.06 -13.29 16.24
N LEU A 583 8.43 -13.04 15.10
CA LEU A 583 7.69 -11.81 14.85
C LEU A 583 6.33 -11.90 15.54
N ASP A 584 6.00 -10.85 16.31
CA ASP A 584 4.76 -10.70 17.09
C ASP A 584 3.64 -9.97 16.32
N SER A 585 3.86 -9.74 15.03
CA SER A 585 2.97 -9.01 14.14
C SER A 585 2.80 -9.75 12.83
N ASP A 586 1.62 -9.62 12.23
CA ASP A 586 1.37 -10.18 10.91
C ASP A 586 2.09 -9.37 9.84
N LEU A 587 2.54 -10.04 8.78
CA LEU A 587 3.08 -9.38 7.59
C LEU A 587 1.95 -9.10 6.59
N VAL A 588 2.05 -7.97 5.88
CA VAL A 588 1.11 -7.67 4.79
C VAL A 588 1.23 -8.69 3.65
N ASP A 589 0.15 -8.92 2.91
CA ASP A 589 0.18 -9.77 1.73
C ASP A 589 1.12 -9.18 0.67
N GLY A 590 1.94 -10.02 0.05
CA GLY A 590 2.84 -9.59 -1.00
C GLY A 590 4.22 -10.23 -0.94
N LYS A 591 5.12 -9.65 -1.73
CA LYS A 591 6.54 -10.03 -1.77
C LYS A 591 7.27 -9.34 -0.62
N HIS A 592 8.12 -10.09 0.04
CA HIS A 592 9.01 -9.59 1.07
C HIS A 592 10.45 -10.05 0.82
N VAL A 593 11.39 -9.27 1.33
CA VAL A 593 12.82 -9.62 1.29
C VAL A 593 13.42 -9.45 2.68
N ALA A 594 14.10 -10.48 3.18
CA ALA A 594 14.81 -10.43 4.44
C ALA A 594 16.34 -10.34 4.22
N TYR A 595 16.99 -9.52 5.04
CA TYR A 595 18.45 -9.48 5.18
C TYR A 595 18.83 -9.54 6.65
N VAL A 596 20.03 -10.04 6.90
CA VAL A 596 20.76 -9.81 8.15
C VAL A 596 22.00 -8.99 7.84
N SER A 597 22.34 -8.03 8.69
CA SER A 597 23.56 -7.24 8.58
C SER A 597 24.19 -6.88 9.93
N VAL A 598 25.41 -6.34 9.87
CA VAL A 598 26.12 -5.72 10.99
C VAL A 598 26.45 -4.29 10.61
N LEU A 599 26.15 -3.36 11.53
CA LEU A 599 26.40 -1.94 11.36
C LEU A 599 27.61 -1.49 12.18
N ASP A 600 28.29 -0.45 11.70
CA ASP A 600 29.22 0.34 12.52
C ASP A 600 28.48 1.45 13.30
N ASP A 601 29.24 2.20 14.10
CA ASP A 601 28.76 3.30 14.94
C ASP A 601 28.25 4.50 14.13
N GLU A 602 28.57 4.58 12.84
CA GLU A 602 28.03 5.59 11.93
C GLU A 602 26.82 5.09 11.13
N GLY A 603 26.19 3.99 11.56
CA GLY A 603 25.00 3.44 10.92
C GLY A 603 25.25 2.81 9.56
N ARG A 604 26.51 2.57 9.16
CA ARG A 604 26.86 1.98 7.87
C ARG A 604 26.91 0.47 7.96
N ILE A 605 26.47 -0.19 6.91
CA ILE A 605 26.50 -1.65 6.86
C ILE A 605 27.88 -2.13 6.47
N THR A 606 28.53 -2.85 7.37
CA THR A 606 29.86 -3.42 7.13
C THR A 606 29.78 -4.77 6.41
N LYS A 607 28.86 -5.62 6.84
CA LYS A 607 28.64 -6.98 6.32
C LYS A 607 27.14 -7.28 6.26
N LYS A 608 26.71 -8.06 5.27
CA LYS A 608 25.31 -8.50 5.11
C LYS A 608 25.20 -9.91 4.52
N SER A 609 24.02 -10.51 4.65
CA SER A 609 23.66 -11.72 3.92
C SER A 609 23.31 -11.46 2.46
N GLU A 610 23.25 -12.54 1.68
CA GLU A 610 22.39 -12.59 0.50
C GLU A 610 20.90 -12.40 0.91
N PRO A 611 20.05 -11.86 0.02
CA PRO A 611 18.63 -11.72 0.31
C PRO A 611 17.93 -13.08 0.41
N LEU A 612 17.02 -13.19 1.38
CA LEU A 612 15.97 -14.21 1.36
C LEU A 612 14.66 -13.59 0.89
N SER A 613 14.22 -13.92 -0.32
CA SER A 613 12.90 -13.49 -0.81
C SER A 613 11.82 -14.51 -0.48
N PHE A 614 10.66 -14.03 -0.03
CA PHE A 614 9.50 -14.86 0.30
C PHE A 614 8.19 -14.11 0.00
N PHE A 615 7.06 -14.83 0.01
CA PHE A 615 5.75 -14.25 -0.27
C PHE A 615 4.81 -14.55 0.88
N ILE A 616 3.97 -13.57 1.24
CA ILE A 616 2.91 -13.71 2.22
C ILE A 616 1.57 -13.66 1.47
N ARG A 617 0.70 -14.63 1.76
CA ARG A 617 -0.68 -14.66 1.27
C ARG A 617 -1.57 -15.09 2.41
N ARG A 618 -2.42 -14.17 2.90
CA ARG A 618 -3.14 -14.22 4.17
C ARG A 618 -2.50 -15.14 5.18
N ALA A 619 -1.49 -14.55 5.82
CA ALA A 619 -0.85 -15.05 7.02
C ALA A 619 -0.24 -16.46 6.89
N GLN A 620 0.25 -16.81 5.70
CA GLN A 620 1.16 -17.94 5.49
C GLN A 620 2.29 -17.53 4.55
N ALA A 621 3.53 -17.89 4.91
CA ALA A 621 4.66 -17.78 4.02
C ALA A 621 4.58 -18.86 2.94
N VAL A 622 4.50 -18.43 1.68
CA VAL A 622 4.36 -19.30 0.50
C VAL A 622 5.50 -19.07 -0.49
N THR A 623 5.76 -20.07 -1.33
CA THR A 623 6.71 -19.92 -2.44
C THR A 623 6.13 -19.03 -3.53
N ALA A 624 7.00 -18.39 -4.32
CA ALA A 624 6.60 -17.61 -5.50
C ALA A 624 5.67 -18.41 -6.44
N THR A 625 6.03 -19.66 -6.72
CA THR A 625 5.25 -20.55 -7.59
C THR A 625 3.85 -20.79 -7.05
N SER A 626 3.69 -21.10 -5.76
CA SER A 626 2.37 -21.29 -5.15
C SER A 626 1.55 -19.99 -5.09
N PHE A 627 2.20 -18.84 -4.88
CA PHE A 627 1.53 -17.55 -4.87
C PHE A 627 0.90 -17.21 -6.23
N LEU A 628 1.63 -17.47 -7.31
CA LEU A 628 1.24 -17.10 -8.68
C LEU A 628 0.21 -18.03 -9.33
N LEU A 629 0.09 -19.28 -8.86
CA LEU A 629 -0.74 -20.31 -9.50
C LEU A 629 -2.20 -20.38 -9.01
N ASP A 630 -2.55 -19.65 -7.95
CA ASP A 630 -3.79 -19.92 -7.22
C ASP A 630 -4.91 -18.93 -7.59
N GLU A 631 -5.54 -19.18 -8.76
CA GLU A 631 -6.99 -18.99 -8.93
C GLU A 631 -7.69 -20.10 -8.13
N ALA A 632 -8.18 -19.77 -6.93
CA ALA A 632 -9.17 -20.55 -6.18
C ALA A 632 -8.99 -22.08 -6.20
N ILE A 633 -7.91 -22.63 -5.65
CA ILE A 633 -7.93 -24.03 -5.20
C ILE A 633 -8.56 -24.06 -3.80
N VAL A 634 -9.90 -24.11 -3.77
CA VAL A 634 -10.60 -24.81 -2.69
C VAL A 634 -10.09 -26.25 -2.77
N THR A 635 -9.08 -26.60 -1.97
CA THR A 635 -8.80 -28.00 -1.70
C THR A 635 -9.96 -28.47 -0.83
N PRO A 636 -10.90 -29.32 -1.31
CA PRO A 636 -11.77 -30.01 -0.37
C PRO A 636 -10.85 -30.78 0.58
N PRO A 637 -11.14 -30.82 1.89
CA PRO A 637 -10.36 -31.62 2.81
C PRO A 637 -10.30 -33.02 2.21
N THR A 638 -9.08 -33.53 2.03
CA THR A 638 -8.85 -34.89 1.58
C THR A 638 -9.37 -35.83 2.67
N THR A 639 -10.69 -36.02 2.67
CA THR A 639 -11.36 -37.11 3.35
C THR A 639 -10.85 -38.34 2.65
N SER A 640 -9.92 -39.02 3.30
CA SER A 640 -9.31 -40.23 2.77
C SER A 640 -10.43 -41.22 2.44
N PHE A 641 -10.72 -41.44 1.16
CA PHE A 641 -11.65 -42.50 0.75
C PHE A 641 -11.27 -43.85 1.36
N LEU A 642 -9.99 -44.03 1.71
CA LEU A 642 -9.46 -45.18 2.44
C LEU A 642 -10.14 -45.41 3.81
N THR A 643 -10.46 -44.36 4.58
CA THR A 643 -11.17 -44.53 5.87
C THR A 643 -12.63 -44.90 5.66
N TYR A 644 -13.31 -44.34 4.66
CA TYR A 644 -14.68 -44.75 4.32
C TYR A 644 -14.75 -46.20 3.81
N TYR A 645 -13.81 -46.63 2.97
CA TYR A 645 -13.75 -48.02 2.51
C TYR A 645 -13.31 -48.99 3.61
N ALA A 646 -12.43 -48.57 4.53
CA ALA A 646 -12.04 -49.39 5.68
C ALA A 646 -13.22 -49.56 6.66
N VAL A 647 -13.91 -48.48 7.02
CA VAL A 647 -15.07 -48.53 7.93
C VAL A 647 -16.26 -49.24 7.26
N GLY A 648 -16.50 -48.98 5.97
CA GLY A 648 -17.52 -49.69 5.19
C GLY A 648 -17.22 -51.19 5.07
N GLY A 649 -15.97 -51.56 4.80
CA GLY A 649 -15.51 -52.95 4.73
C GLY A 649 -15.65 -53.69 6.07
N ILE A 650 -15.25 -53.05 7.17
CA ILE A 650 -15.42 -53.60 8.53
C ILE A 650 -16.90 -53.79 8.86
N SER A 651 -17.76 -52.83 8.50
CA SER A 651 -19.20 -52.90 8.74
C SER A 651 -19.86 -54.06 7.97
N ILE A 652 -19.49 -54.26 6.70
CA ILE A 652 -19.99 -55.37 5.87
C ILE A 652 -19.52 -56.72 6.42
N ALA A 653 -18.26 -56.82 6.86
CA ALA A 653 -17.73 -58.03 7.49
C ALA A 653 -18.47 -58.37 8.80
N PHE A 654 -18.77 -57.37 9.63
CA PHE A 654 -19.54 -57.54 10.86
C PHE A 654 -20.98 -58.00 10.58
N ILE A 655 -21.66 -57.40 9.59
CA ILE A 655 -23.01 -57.81 9.19
C ILE A 655 -23.01 -59.25 8.67
N GLY A 656 -22.03 -59.61 7.83
CA GLY A 656 -21.85 -60.98 7.34
C GLY A 656 -21.62 -61.98 8.47
N PHE A 657 -20.78 -61.65 9.44
CA PHE A 657 -20.51 -62.48 10.61
C PHE A 657 -21.74 -62.63 11.52
N ALA A 658 -22.50 -61.56 11.75
CA ALA A 658 -23.72 -61.60 12.52
C ALA A 658 -24.81 -62.48 11.85
N LEU A 659 -24.96 -62.39 10.53
CA LEU A 659 -25.88 -63.23 9.77
C LEU A 659 -25.45 -64.71 9.79
N PHE A 660 -24.14 -64.98 9.73
CA PHE A 660 -23.59 -66.33 9.85
C PHE A 660 -23.81 -66.93 11.25
N LEU A 661 -23.58 -66.15 12.31
CA LEU A 661 -23.91 -66.53 13.68
C LEU A 661 -25.40 -66.79 13.86
N PHE A 662 -26.26 -65.93 13.30
CA PHE A 662 -27.70 -66.12 13.33
C PHE A 662 -28.12 -67.41 12.60
N TYR A 663 -27.50 -67.72 11.47
CA TYR A 663 -27.71 -68.97 10.75
C TYR A 663 -27.30 -70.20 11.58
N LEU A 664 -26.14 -70.16 12.24
CA LEU A 664 -25.68 -71.26 13.12
C LEU A 664 -26.60 -71.44 14.33
N LEU A 665 -27.02 -70.35 14.97
CA LEU A 665 -27.97 -70.38 16.09
C LEU A 665 -29.32 -70.94 15.65
N ARG A 666 -29.79 -70.61 14.44
CA ARG A 666 -31.05 -71.14 13.89
C ARG A 666 -30.94 -72.62 13.52
N LYS A 667 -29.80 -73.05 12.97
CA LYS A 667 -29.52 -74.47 12.66
C LYS A 667 -29.51 -75.33 13.92
N ASN A 668 -28.88 -74.86 14.99
CA ASN A 668 -28.81 -75.58 16.26
C ASN A 668 -30.18 -75.64 16.98
N ARG A 669 -31.09 -74.70 16.70
CA ARG A 669 -32.45 -74.70 17.24
C ARG A 669 -33.36 -75.77 16.63
N HIS A 670 -32.99 -76.37 15.50
CA HIS A 670 -33.72 -77.47 14.85
C HIS A 670 -33.22 -78.87 15.22
N VAL A 671 -32.27 -79.00 16.15
CA VAL A 671 -31.76 -80.30 16.64
C VAL A 671 -32.31 -80.62 18.05
N GLY A 672 -33.29 -79.85 18.53
CA GLY A 672 -33.90 -79.97 19.86
C GLY A 672 -35.42 -80.20 19.88
N GLN A 673 -35.99 -80.76 18.80
CA GLN A 673 -37.33 -81.37 18.79
C GLN A 673 -37.27 -82.76 18.18
#